data_AF-A2FFQ8-F1
#
_entry.id   AF-A2FFQ8-F1
#
_cell.length_a   1.000
_cell.length_b   1.000
_cell.length_c   1.000
_cell.angle_alpha   90.00
_cell.angle_beta   90.00
_cell.angle_gamma   90.00
#
_symmetry.space_group_name_H-M   'P 1'
#
loop_
_entity.id
_entity.type
_entity.pdbx_description
1 polymer ?
#
loop_
_entity_poly.entity_id
_entity_poly.type
_entity_poly.pdbx_seq_one_letter_code
_entity_poly.pdbx_strand_id
1 'polypeptide(L)'
;MLKPTYKNRLLGEYSREELENDFLKNCEMLDTKAHEIVALEQKAQHLSQQLSKLAKDLQQQSRAPKMFSGSQAPSAFRQSQINVKELQDQIIDIQREIDAKQQKHTKILRDISYFQSIQTEKETKIKSRSLTKSGISKPTRSREEIIMMLQELLAKNTLPQIANRINSAIALLQGDYEAAEEPMRPILEHIGETTTLTQCMQEKYDLQERQQKIEVLREKLNTLRQRYETMLAKHQEMSKQYESDAVQTAVRNKEIHDLQIQKETKEREMQKIAELEIIATSLKREIEQLEEQKDQLQKTTVARAQKVQSQVMEALDKLRAEADAVNKRCAEARAANDELEKQLAEAEKERNEAAAKRREAETEFENLQDEYKTIATKYSQKVDMGQKDPFEDKRFVKFIAKMKEKGWTPKTIKEMSAETEDLEHKLSDLNTKISIYEAAEKELQEKLAKKRNKIQILEDQLKGVKVNLENEEPKGPLQMPDYTEGAPSIDFSPVNQLPLKENQTTIAILFKEFQLDRTVTVGKPSEVFFFVEFLENDPRETNHVPCDGKVFKSRLDFVVNNDFILREYITKTAVPLQLRRDREGQITEAARSELNLLPLTVCNGFSAISKIWNTRGKAVGQVKIEVSIQHPLAPPKNEDEA
;
A
#
# COMPACT_ATOMS: atom_id res chain seq x y z
N MET A 1 33.56 -34.73 -23.50
CA MET A 1 33.84 -36.17 -23.75
C MET A 1 35.29 -36.31 -24.18
N LEU A 2 36.14 -36.91 -23.33
CA LEU A 2 37.53 -37.22 -23.65
C LEU A 2 37.56 -38.51 -24.48
N LYS A 3 38.11 -38.48 -25.70
CA LYS A 3 38.48 -39.70 -26.41
C LYS A 3 39.78 -40.25 -25.79
N PRO A 4 39.87 -41.52 -25.40
CA PRO A 4 41.15 -42.11 -25.06
C PRO A 4 41.93 -42.33 -26.36
N THR A 5 43.14 -41.78 -26.44
CA THR A 5 44.08 -41.99 -27.53
C THR A 5 44.82 -43.33 -27.39
N TYR A 6 44.19 -44.36 -26.80
CA TYR A 6 44.79 -45.69 -26.77
C TYR A 6 44.44 -46.40 -28.07
N LYS A 7 45.30 -46.24 -29.07
CA LYS A 7 45.29 -47.12 -30.24
C LYS A 7 45.58 -48.54 -29.75
N ASN A 8 44.62 -49.46 -29.85
CA ASN A 8 44.68 -50.92 -29.68
C ASN A 8 46.10 -51.56 -29.62
N ARG A 9 46.88 -51.28 -28.58
CA ARG A 9 48.22 -51.83 -28.31
C ARG A 9 48.27 -52.25 -26.85
N LEU A 10 48.86 -53.41 -26.59
CA LEU A 10 49.03 -53.92 -25.24
C LEU A 10 50.15 -53.14 -24.53
N LEU A 11 50.07 -52.99 -23.21
CA LEU A 11 51.00 -52.15 -22.42
C LEU A 11 52.49 -52.52 -22.61
N GLY A 12 52.79 -53.78 -22.96
CA GLY A 12 54.14 -54.26 -23.24
C GLY A 12 54.68 -53.95 -24.64
N GLU A 13 53.88 -53.36 -25.52
CA GLU A 13 54.27 -52.98 -26.89
C GLU A 13 54.75 -51.53 -27.00
N TYR A 14 54.66 -50.76 -25.91
CA TYR A 14 55.16 -49.40 -25.82
C TYR A 14 56.62 -49.41 -25.35
N SER A 15 57.46 -48.59 -25.98
CA SER A 15 58.82 -48.40 -25.48
C SER A 15 58.80 -47.64 -24.15
N ARG A 16 59.84 -47.80 -23.34
CA ARG A 16 59.97 -47.07 -22.07
C ARG A 16 59.93 -45.55 -22.29
N GLU A 17 60.57 -45.05 -23.33
CA GLU A 17 60.55 -43.62 -23.68
C GLU A 17 59.17 -43.14 -24.12
N GLU A 18 58.37 -43.97 -24.79
CA GLU A 18 56.99 -43.63 -25.18
C GLU A 18 56.09 -43.50 -23.94
N LEU A 19 56.21 -44.43 -22.98
CA LEU A 19 55.47 -44.38 -21.72
C LEU A 19 55.89 -43.22 -20.83
N GLU A 20 57.20 -42.92 -20.77
CA GLU A 20 57.71 -41.76 -20.02
C GLU A 20 57.23 -40.44 -20.63
N ASN A 21 57.18 -40.32 -21.96
CA ASN A 21 56.64 -39.14 -22.65
C ASN A 21 55.12 -38.98 -22.46
N ASP A 22 54.35 -40.07 -22.51
CA ASP A 22 52.90 -40.02 -22.25
C ASP A 22 52.60 -39.73 -20.77
N PHE A 23 53.43 -40.23 -19.86
CA PHE A 23 53.35 -39.88 -18.45
C PHE A 23 53.59 -38.38 -18.23
N LEU A 24 54.65 -37.81 -18.82
CA LEU A 24 54.95 -36.38 -18.74
C LEU A 24 53.81 -35.53 -19.34
N LYS A 25 53.28 -35.89 -20.51
CA LYS A 25 52.11 -35.20 -21.10
C LYS A 25 50.87 -35.26 -20.21
N ASN A 26 50.64 -36.39 -19.55
CA ASN A 26 49.52 -36.52 -18.63
C ASN A 26 49.74 -35.68 -17.37
N CYS A 27 50.97 -35.59 -16.85
CA CYS A 27 51.33 -34.68 -15.77
C CYS A 27 51.11 -33.21 -16.17
N GLU A 28 51.57 -32.79 -17.36
CA GLU A 28 51.36 -31.43 -17.88
C GLU A 28 49.86 -31.11 -18.05
N MET A 29 49.06 -32.05 -18.56
CA MET A 29 47.60 -31.89 -18.62
C MET A 29 46.97 -31.82 -17.24
N LEU A 30 47.47 -32.59 -16.27
CA LEU A 30 46.98 -32.56 -14.89
C LEU A 30 47.27 -31.20 -14.25
N ASP A 31 48.48 -30.67 -14.45
CA ASP A 31 48.87 -29.34 -13.98
C ASP A 31 48.03 -28.25 -14.65
N THR A 32 47.79 -28.35 -15.95
CA THR A 32 46.92 -27.40 -16.68
C THR A 32 45.50 -27.41 -16.11
N LYS A 33 44.94 -28.60 -15.85
CA LYS A 33 43.62 -28.73 -15.22
C LYS A 33 43.61 -28.25 -13.77
N ALA A 34 44.68 -28.45 -13.02
CA ALA A 34 44.81 -27.92 -11.67
C ALA A 34 44.78 -26.38 -11.68
N HIS A 35 45.49 -25.74 -12.62
CA HIS A 35 45.43 -24.29 -12.82
C HIS A 35 44.03 -23.80 -13.22
N GLU A 36 43.34 -24.52 -14.11
CA GLU A 36 41.95 -24.20 -14.48
C GLU A 36 41.00 -24.31 -13.28
N ILE A 37 41.15 -25.33 -12.43
CA ILE A 37 40.37 -25.50 -11.21
C ILE A 37 40.61 -24.32 -10.25
N VAL A 38 41.87 -23.94 -10.01
CA VAL A 38 42.20 -22.79 -9.17
C VAL A 38 41.61 -21.49 -9.73
N ALA A 39 41.67 -21.29 -11.04
CA ALA A 39 41.08 -20.12 -11.69
C ALA A 39 39.54 -20.09 -11.55
N LEU A 40 38.88 -21.26 -11.66
CA LEU A 40 37.45 -21.39 -11.45
C LEU A 40 37.07 -21.18 -9.97
N GLU A 41 37.87 -21.65 -9.03
CA GLU A 41 37.67 -21.41 -7.60
C GLU A 41 37.80 -19.92 -7.24
N GLN A 42 38.82 -19.24 -7.78
CA GLN A 42 38.97 -17.79 -7.61
C GLN A 42 37.78 -17.02 -8.20
N LYS A 43 37.28 -17.44 -9.37
CA LYS A 43 36.10 -16.84 -10.00
C LYS A 43 34.83 -17.10 -9.18
N ALA A 44 34.67 -18.30 -8.63
CA ALA A 44 33.57 -18.66 -7.74
C ALA A 44 33.61 -17.84 -6.43
N GLN A 45 34.79 -17.66 -5.84
CA GLN A 45 34.97 -16.80 -4.66
C GLN A 45 34.63 -15.34 -4.96
N HIS A 46 35.08 -14.80 -6.10
CA HIS A 46 34.74 -13.44 -6.52
C HIS A 46 33.23 -13.26 -6.72
N LEU A 47 32.57 -14.21 -7.39
CA LEU A 47 31.11 -14.20 -7.57
C LEU A 47 30.37 -14.33 -6.23
N SER A 48 30.86 -15.17 -5.31
CA SER A 48 30.29 -15.31 -3.97
C SER A 48 30.43 -14.01 -3.16
N GLN A 49 31.55 -13.30 -3.28
CA GLN A 49 31.73 -11.99 -2.65
C GLN A 49 30.80 -10.93 -3.27
N GLN A 50 30.64 -10.93 -4.59
CA GLN A 50 29.68 -10.05 -5.27
C GLN A 50 28.23 -10.34 -4.87
N LEU A 51 27.85 -11.61 -4.76
CA LEU A 51 26.52 -12.01 -4.28
C LEU A 51 26.30 -11.61 -2.83
N SER A 52 27.30 -11.76 -1.97
CA SER A 52 27.25 -11.28 -0.58
C SER A 52 27.07 -9.76 -0.50
N LYS A 53 27.77 -9.01 -1.37
CA LYS A 53 27.64 -7.56 -1.48
C LYS A 53 26.25 -7.15 -1.98
N LEU A 54 25.74 -7.80 -3.03
CA LEU A 54 24.38 -7.62 -3.53
C LEU A 54 23.33 -7.94 -2.47
N ALA A 55 23.50 -9.02 -1.70
CA ALA A 55 22.59 -9.38 -0.63
C ALA A 55 22.59 -8.34 0.51
N LYS A 56 23.76 -7.77 0.85
CA LYS A 56 23.88 -6.64 1.78
C LYS A 56 23.22 -5.38 1.23
N ASP A 57 23.42 -5.06 -0.05
CA ASP A 57 22.80 -3.90 -0.70
C ASP A 57 21.26 -4.05 -0.76
N LEU A 58 20.76 -5.27 -0.96
CA LEU A 58 19.33 -5.60 -0.95
C LEU A 58 18.72 -5.49 0.45
N GLN A 59 19.42 -5.96 1.49
CA GLN A 59 19.03 -5.76 2.89
C GLN A 59 19.12 -4.30 3.35
N GLN A 60 20.05 -3.52 2.79
CA GLN A 60 20.12 -2.07 3.05
C GLN A 60 19.00 -1.31 2.33
N GLN A 61 18.61 -1.74 1.12
CA GLN A 61 17.45 -1.21 0.41
C GLN A 61 16.13 -1.54 1.11
N SER A 62 16.01 -2.68 1.80
CA SER A 62 14.81 -3.04 2.55
C SER A 62 14.71 -2.39 3.94
N ARG A 63 15.80 -1.81 4.46
CA ARG A 63 15.86 -1.13 5.78
C ARG A 63 15.86 0.39 5.72
N ALA A 64 16.11 1.00 4.56
CA ALA A 64 16.12 2.45 4.41
C ALA A 64 14.87 2.90 3.63
N PRO A 65 13.91 3.62 4.24
CA PRO A 65 12.96 4.38 3.46
C PRO A 65 13.75 5.42 2.67
N LYS A 66 13.88 5.22 1.35
CA LYS A 66 14.54 6.19 0.46
C LYS A 66 13.68 7.45 0.43
N MET A 67 14.00 8.41 1.28
CA MET A 67 13.73 9.80 0.97
C MET A 67 14.53 10.15 -0.30
N PHE A 68 13.81 10.34 -1.39
CA PHE A 68 14.36 10.73 -2.68
C PHE A 68 14.87 12.18 -2.57
N SER A 69 16.17 12.37 -2.34
CA SER A 69 16.77 13.70 -2.36
C SER A 69 17.09 14.10 -3.80
N GLY A 70 16.70 15.31 -4.19
CA GLY A 70 16.73 15.82 -5.57
C GLY A 70 18.12 15.89 -6.24
N SER A 71 19.21 15.58 -5.53
CA SER A 71 20.56 15.57 -6.09
C SER A 71 20.96 14.26 -6.79
N GLN A 72 20.26 13.14 -6.54
CA GLN A 72 20.58 11.83 -7.13
C GLN A 72 19.65 11.41 -8.29
N ALA A 73 18.58 12.18 -8.54
CA ALA A 73 17.66 11.93 -9.66
C ALA A 73 18.34 11.94 -11.05
N PRO A 74 19.30 12.85 -11.36
CA PRO A 74 19.91 12.90 -12.68
C PRO A 74 20.82 11.70 -13.00
N SER A 75 21.51 11.15 -12.01
CA SER A 75 22.40 9.99 -12.20
C SER A 75 21.62 8.69 -12.34
N ALA A 76 20.57 8.49 -11.53
CA ALA A 76 19.66 7.35 -11.66
C ALA A 76 18.91 7.37 -13.01
N PHE A 77 18.50 8.55 -13.46
CA PHE A 77 17.87 8.72 -14.78
C PHE A 77 18.85 8.43 -15.93
N ARG A 78 20.10 8.91 -15.86
CA ARG A 78 21.14 8.56 -16.85
C ARG A 78 21.45 7.07 -16.88
N GLN A 79 21.54 6.42 -15.72
CA GLN A 79 21.77 4.97 -15.65
C GLN A 79 20.61 4.19 -16.29
N SER A 80 19.37 4.63 -16.03
CA SER A 80 18.18 4.05 -16.66
C SER A 80 18.18 4.24 -18.19
N GLN A 81 18.59 5.41 -18.68
CA GLN A 81 18.71 5.65 -20.12
C GLN A 81 19.79 4.79 -20.79
N ILE A 82 20.93 4.57 -20.13
CA ILE A 82 22.00 3.69 -20.64
C ILE A 82 21.48 2.25 -20.73
N ASN A 83 20.81 1.76 -19.69
CA ASN A 83 20.24 0.41 -19.69
C ASN A 83 19.15 0.23 -20.76
N VAL A 84 18.30 1.24 -20.97
CA VAL A 84 17.30 1.22 -22.06
C VAL A 84 17.96 1.15 -23.43
N LYS A 85 19.06 1.89 -23.64
CA LYS A 85 19.81 1.86 -24.89
C LYS A 85 20.48 0.51 -25.13
N GLU A 86 21.11 -0.08 -24.11
CA GLU A 86 21.70 -1.42 -24.21
C GLU A 86 20.65 -2.49 -24.54
N LEU A 87 19.45 -2.41 -23.96
CA LEU A 87 18.35 -3.31 -24.29
C LEU A 87 17.84 -3.09 -25.73
N GLN A 88 17.79 -1.85 -26.21
CA GLN A 88 17.45 -1.56 -27.61
C GLN A 88 18.48 -2.13 -28.59
N ASP A 89 19.77 -2.00 -28.28
CA ASP A 89 20.85 -2.55 -29.11
C ASP A 89 20.77 -4.10 -29.16
N GLN A 90 20.49 -4.76 -28.02
CA GLN A 90 20.27 -6.21 -27.96
C GLN A 90 19.05 -6.66 -28.79
N ILE A 91 17.95 -5.89 -28.76
CA ILE A 91 16.77 -6.18 -29.58
C ILE A 91 17.11 -6.08 -31.07
N ILE A 92 17.88 -5.08 -31.48
CA ILE A 92 18.31 -4.91 -32.87
C ILE A 92 19.18 -6.09 -33.35
N ASP A 93 20.10 -6.57 -32.51
CA ASP A 93 20.95 -7.70 -32.86
C ASP A 93 20.18 -9.01 -32.97
N ILE A 94 19.22 -9.25 -32.07
CA ILE A 94 18.30 -10.39 -32.15
C ILE A 94 17.45 -10.32 -33.42
N GLN A 95 16.96 -9.13 -33.78
CA GLN A 95 16.17 -8.93 -35.00
C GLN A 95 16.98 -9.26 -36.26
N ARG A 96 18.25 -8.81 -36.31
CA ARG A 96 19.18 -9.16 -37.41
C ARG A 96 19.44 -10.66 -37.50
N GLU A 97 19.55 -11.36 -36.37
CA GLU A 97 19.75 -12.80 -36.35
C GLU A 97 18.51 -13.57 -36.86
N ILE A 98 17.31 -13.10 -36.51
CA ILE A 98 16.04 -13.63 -37.03
C ILE A 98 15.96 -13.47 -38.55
N ASP A 99 16.28 -12.28 -39.07
CA ASP A 99 16.27 -12.00 -40.51
C ASP A 99 17.27 -12.91 -41.26
N ALA A 100 18.47 -13.08 -40.71
CA ALA A 100 19.49 -13.98 -41.27
C ALA A 100 19.02 -15.45 -41.30
N LYS A 101 18.30 -15.90 -40.27
CA LYS A 101 17.72 -17.26 -40.22
C LYS A 101 16.56 -17.42 -41.21
N GLN A 102 15.72 -16.41 -41.37
CA GLN A 102 14.63 -16.42 -42.37
C GLN A 102 15.16 -16.47 -43.81
N GLN A 103 16.24 -15.75 -44.12
CA GLN A 103 16.89 -15.83 -45.44
C GLN A 103 17.44 -17.24 -45.72
N LYS A 104 18.07 -17.89 -44.73
CA LYS A 104 18.53 -19.29 -44.83
C LYS A 104 17.36 -20.25 -45.06
N HIS A 105 16.26 -20.10 -44.32
CA HIS A 105 15.06 -20.90 -44.49
C HIS A 105 14.46 -20.77 -45.90
N THR A 106 14.42 -19.55 -46.44
CA THR A 106 13.91 -19.28 -47.79
C THR A 106 14.79 -19.90 -48.88
N LYS A 107 16.11 -19.96 -48.67
CA LYS A 107 17.04 -20.66 -49.57
C LYS A 107 16.79 -22.16 -49.56
N ILE A 108 16.62 -22.77 -48.38
CA ILE A 108 16.32 -24.19 -48.23
C ILE A 108 14.99 -24.55 -48.91
N LEU A 109 13.95 -23.73 -48.77
CA LEU A 109 12.67 -23.95 -49.45
C LEU A 109 12.79 -23.89 -50.99
N ARG A 110 13.64 -23.00 -51.51
CA ARG A 110 13.96 -22.95 -52.95
C ARG A 110 14.66 -24.22 -53.42
N ASP A 111 15.64 -24.69 -52.65
CA ASP A 111 16.36 -25.93 -52.96
C ASP A 111 15.42 -27.14 -52.92
N ILE A 112 14.52 -27.23 -51.93
CA ILE A 112 13.48 -28.28 -51.84
C ILE A 112 12.56 -28.25 -53.07
N SER A 113 12.10 -27.06 -53.47
CA SER A 113 11.23 -26.91 -54.66
C SER A 113 11.94 -27.33 -55.95
N TYR A 114 13.24 -27.06 -56.06
CA TYR A 114 14.08 -27.49 -57.18
C TYR A 114 14.29 -29.02 -57.19
N PHE A 115 14.45 -29.67 -56.04
CA PHE A 115 14.58 -31.13 -55.99
C PHE A 115 13.26 -31.85 -56.28
N GLN A 116 12.13 -31.27 -55.89
CA GLN A 116 10.81 -31.83 -56.19
C GLN A 116 10.49 -31.79 -57.69
N SER A 117 10.90 -30.74 -58.42
CA SER A 117 10.67 -30.66 -59.87
C SER A 117 11.47 -31.72 -60.67
N ILE A 118 12.69 -32.06 -60.22
CA ILE A 118 13.53 -33.10 -60.83
C ILE A 118 12.95 -34.51 -60.62
N GLN A 119 12.21 -34.75 -59.52
CA GLN A 119 11.56 -36.04 -59.28
C GLN A 119 10.32 -36.24 -60.17
N THR A 120 9.54 -35.19 -60.41
CA THR A 120 8.33 -35.28 -61.26
C THR A 120 8.61 -35.48 -62.75
N GLU A 121 9.81 -35.13 -63.26
CA GLU A 121 10.15 -35.31 -64.68
C GLU A 121 10.53 -36.75 -65.08
N LYS A 122 10.80 -37.65 -64.13
CA LYS A 122 11.33 -39.00 -64.42
C LYS A 122 10.32 -40.15 -64.36
N GLU A 123 9.06 -39.91 -63.99
CA GLU A 123 8.06 -40.97 -63.81
C GLU A 123 7.17 -41.25 -65.04
N THR A 124 7.27 -40.47 -66.12
CA THR A 124 6.56 -40.76 -67.38
C THR A 124 7.52 -41.24 -68.46
N LYS A 125 7.76 -42.56 -68.55
CA LYS A 125 8.06 -43.35 -69.79
C LYS A 125 8.79 -44.67 -69.49
N ILE A 126 8.10 -45.71 -68.99
CA ILE A 126 8.52 -47.11 -69.23
C ILE A 126 7.28 -48.03 -69.23
N LYS A 127 6.82 -48.44 -70.42
CA LYS A 127 5.99 -49.65 -70.63
C LYS A 127 6.35 -50.29 -71.97
N SER A 128 6.11 -51.61 -72.07
CA SER A 128 6.31 -52.55 -73.19
C SER A 128 7.65 -53.30 -73.15
N ARG A 129 7.75 -54.61 -73.43
CA ARG A 129 6.83 -55.60 -74.04
C ARG A 129 7.42 -57.01 -73.74
N SER A 130 6.57 -58.00 -73.44
CA SER A 130 6.95 -59.42 -73.35
C SER A 130 6.34 -60.16 -74.55
N LEU A 131 7.15 -60.91 -75.29
CA LEU A 131 6.73 -61.77 -76.41
C LEU A 131 7.03 -63.22 -76.05
N THR A 132 5.98 -64.03 -76.04
CA THR A 132 5.96 -65.47 -75.77
C THR A 132 6.45 -66.28 -76.97
N LYS A 133 7.34 -67.25 -76.73
CA LYS A 133 7.84 -68.24 -77.70
C LYS A 133 6.85 -69.40 -77.85
N SER A 134 6.57 -69.79 -79.10
CA SER A 134 6.15 -71.14 -79.52
C SER A 134 7.22 -71.59 -80.53
N GLY A 135 7.76 -72.82 -80.55
CA GLY A 135 7.18 -74.12 -80.25
C GLY A 135 6.88 -74.80 -81.59
N ILE A 136 7.74 -75.74 -82.03
CA ILE A 136 7.48 -76.94 -82.88
C ILE A 136 8.86 -77.52 -83.27
N SER A 137 9.24 -78.66 -82.70
CA SER A 137 10.38 -79.49 -83.13
C SER A 137 9.86 -80.75 -83.82
N LYS A 138 10.29 -80.99 -85.06
CA LYS A 138 10.21 -82.31 -85.71
C LYS A 138 11.54 -83.04 -85.49
N PRO A 139 11.57 -84.38 -85.40
CA PRO A 139 12.78 -85.12 -85.08
C PRO A 139 13.82 -84.96 -86.20
N THR A 140 14.93 -84.32 -85.87
CA THR A 140 16.10 -84.17 -86.73
C THR A 140 16.81 -85.51 -86.85
N ARG A 141 17.00 -85.99 -88.08
CA ARG A 141 17.94 -87.07 -88.42
C ARG A 141 19.31 -86.73 -87.83
N SER A 142 20.05 -87.73 -87.37
CA SER A 142 21.33 -87.48 -86.70
C SER A 142 22.32 -86.82 -87.66
N ARG A 143 23.24 -86.02 -87.13
CA ARG A 143 24.29 -85.33 -87.90
C ARG A 143 25.06 -86.30 -88.79
N GLU A 144 25.29 -87.50 -88.30
CA GLU A 144 25.97 -88.60 -89.00
C GLU A 144 25.08 -89.22 -90.09
N GLU A 145 23.79 -89.43 -89.85
CA GLU A 145 22.83 -89.91 -90.87
C GLU A 145 22.72 -88.94 -92.05
N ILE A 146 22.73 -87.64 -91.77
CA ILE A 146 22.69 -86.59 -92.81
C ILE A 146 23.98 -86.59 -93.63
N ILE A 147 25.14 -86.73 -92.98
CA ILE A 147 26.43 -86.85 -93.69
C ILE A 147 26.44 -88.08 -94.60
N MET A 148 25.98 -89.24 -94.13
CA MET A 148 25.93 -90.47 -94.93
C MET A 148 25.03 -90.33 -96.16
N MET A 149 23.82 -89.77 -96.01
CA MET A 149 22.93 -89.52 -97.16
C MET A 149 23.51 -88.52 -98.16
N LEU A 150 24.21 -87.50 -97.68
CA LEU A 150 24.88 -86.52 -98.54
C LEU A 150 26.06 -87.15 -99.30
N GLN A 151 26.82 -88.05 -98.66
CA GLN A 151 27.89 -88.81 -99.31
C GLN A 151 27.35 -89.77 -100.38
N GLU A 152 26.22 -90.44 -100.14
CA GLU A 152 25.54 -91.28 -101.14
C GLU A 152 25.03 -90.48 -102.35
N LEU A 153 24.57 -89.25 -102.12
CA LEU A 153 24.15 -88.34 -103.20
C LEU A 153 25.34 -87.89 -104.07
N LEU A 154 26.49 -87.63 -103.46
CA LEU A 154 27.74 -87.28 -104.16
C LEU A 154 28.24 -88.39 -105.08
N ALA A 155 28.10 -89.65 -104.66
CA ALA A 155 28.51 -90.82 -105.43
C ALA A 155 27.71 -91.03 -106.73
N LYS A 156 26.55 -90.38 -106.90
CA LYS A 156 25.63 -90.56 -108.04
C LYS A 156 25.89 -89.64 -109.24
N ASN A 157 27.12 -89.16 -109.42
CA ASN A 157 27.57 -88.35 -110.57
C ASN A 157 26.73 -87.06 -110.76
N THR A 158 26.67 -86.25 -109.69
CA THR A 158 25.92 -84.99 -109.63
C THR A 158 26.64 -83.82 -110.32
N LEU A 159 25.87 -82.86 -110.86
CA LEU A 159 26.38 -81.60 -111.43
C LEU A 159 27.33 -80.87 -110.47
N PRO A 160 28.38 -80.18 -110.96
CA PRO A 160 29.39 -79.50 -110.12
C PRO A 160 28.80 -78.53 -109.08
N GLN A 161 27.75 -77.79 -109.44
CA GLN A 161 27.08 -76.87 -108.52
C GLN A 161 26.36 -77.57 -107.36
N ILE A 162 25.83 -78.78 -107.61
CA ILE A 162 25.17 -79.60 -106.59
C ILE A 162 26.25 -80.30 -105.75
N ALA A 163 27.32 -80.78 -106.38
CA ALA A 163 28.46 -81.36 -105.67
C ALA A 163 29.11 -80.36 -104.70
N ASN A 164 29.31 -79.10 -105.11
CA ASN A 164 29.82 -78.04 -104.25
C ASN A 164 28.89 -77.79 -103.04
N ARG A 165 27.57 -77.71 -103.25
CA ARG A 165 26.59 -77.57 -102.14
C ARG A 165 26.63 -78.75 -101.18
N ILE A 166 26.76 -79.97 -101.68
CA ILE A 166 26.81 -81.19 -100.86
C ILE A 166 28.13 -81.25 -100.09
N ASN A 167 29.28 -80.97 -100.73
CA ASN A 167 30.59 -80.94 -100.08
C ASN A 167 30.66 -79.88 -98.96
N SER A 168 30.16 -78.67 -99.23
CA SER A 168 30.03 -77.62 -98.22
C SER A 168 29.13 -78.03 -97.06
N ALA A 169 27.98 -78.64 -97.34
CA ALA A 169 27.06 -79.12 -96.31
C ALA A 169 27.68 -80.23 -95.46
N ILE A 170 28.43 -81.16 -96.06
CA ILE A 170 29.16 -82.21 -95.34
C ILE A 170 30.24 -81.59 -94.44
N ALA A 171 31.07 -80.68 -94.96
CA ALA A 171 32.14 -80.05 -94.19
C ALA A 171 31.61 -79.17 -93.04
N LEU A 172 30.54 -78.39 -93.28
CA LEU A 172 29.79 -77.68 -92.24
C LEU A 172 29.24 -78.64 -91.18
N LEU A 173 28.63 -79.75 -91.63
CA LEU A 173 28.16 -80.81 -90.76
C LEU A 173 29.30 -81.62 -90.14
N GLN A 174 30.56 -81.47 -90.52
CA GLN A 174 31.70 -82.08 -89.82
C GLN A 174 32.36 -81.08 -88.85
N GLY A 175 31.97 -79.81 -88.92
CA GLY A 175 32.54 -78.74 -88.10
C GLY A 175 33.89 -78.25 -88.64
N ASP A 176 34.23 -78.65 -89.87
CA ASP A 176 35.41 -78.20 -90.58
C ASP A 176 35.01 -77.03 -91.49
N TYR A 177 35.06 -75.84 -90.89
CA TYR A 177 34.63 -74.59 -91.52
C TYR A 177 35.60 -74.13 -92.62
N GLU A 178 36.89 -74.50 -92.52
CA GLU A 178 37.89 -74.20 -93.55
C GLU A 178 37.68 -75.09 -94.79
N ALA A 179 37.46 -76.40 -94.59
CA ALA A 179 37.15 -77.31 -95.70
C ALA A 179 35.80 -77.01 -96.36
N ALA A 180 34.88 -76.35 -95.64
CA ALA A 180 33.58 -75.95 -96.17
C ALA A 180 33.65 -74.69 -97.04
N GLU A 181 34.68 -73.85 -96.86
CA GLU A 181 34.81 -72.53 -97.48
C GLU A 181 35.08 -72.60 -98.99
N GLU A 182 36.01 -73.45 -99.42
CA GLU A 182 36.34 -73.66 -100.84
C GLU A 182 35.13 -74.07 -101.70
N PRO A 183 34.37 -75.12 -101.34
CA PRO A 183 33.16 -75.47 -102.09
C PRO A 183 32.02 -74.45 -101.94
N MET A 184 32.02 -73.59 -100.89
CA MET A 184 31.01 -72.52 -100.71
C MET A 184 31.34 -71.25 -101.48
N ARG A 185 32.61 -70.94 -101.74
CA ARG A 185 33.03 -69.71 -102.43
C ARG A 185 32.24 -69.42 -103.73
N PRO A 186 32.08 -70.37 -104.68
CA PRO A 186 31.29 -70.09 -105.89
C PRO A 186 29.80 -69.89 -105.63
N ILE A 187 29.28 -70.38 -104.50
CA ILE A 187 27.88 -70.17 -104.08
C ILE A 187 27.72 -68.78 -103.46
N LEU A 188 28.64 -68.39 -102.57
CA LEU A 188 28.66 -67.09 -101.89
C LEU A 188 28.88 -65.93 -102.88
N GLU A 189 29.79 -66.11 -103.84
CA GLU A 189 30.02 -65.15 -104.92
C GLU A 189 28.76 -64.94 -105.79
N HIS A 190 27.98 -66.00 -106.03
CA HIS A 190 26.75 -65.91 -106.81
C HIS A 190 25.63 -65.14 -106.10
N ILE A 191 25.62 -65.11 -104.76
CA ILE A 191 24.64 -64.37 -103.95
C ILE A 191 25.16 -62.99 -103.48
N GLY A 192 26.38 -62.60 -103.89
CA GLY A 192 26.98 -61.31 -103.57
C GLY A 192 27.52 -61.20 -102.14
N GLU A 193 27.69 -62.31 -101.42
CA GLU A 193 28.28 -62.33 -100.08
C GLU A 193 29.81 -62.46 -100.16
N THR A 194 30.50 -61.46 -99.64
CA THR A 194 31.97 -61.36 -99.66
C THR A 194 32.62 -61.72 -98.32
N THR A 195 31.80 -61.90 -97.28
CA THR A 195 32.26 -62.21 -95.93
C THR A 195 32.63 -63.69 -95.83
N THR A 196 33.85 -63.97 -95.35
CA THR A 196 34.29 -65.35 -95.17
C THR A 196 33.56 -65.99 -93.99
N LEU A 197 33.38 -67.30 -94.04
CA LEU A 197 32.73 -68.05 -92.97
C LEU A 197 33.46 -67.88 -91.62
N THR A 198 34.79 -67.76 -91.68
CA THR A 198 35.66 -67.47 -90.53
C THR A 198 35.36 -66.11 -89.89
N GLN A 199 35.11 -65.06 -90.68
CA GLN A 199 34.71 -63.73 -90.18
C GLN A 199 33.35 -63.78 -89.49
N CYS A 200 32.36 -64.45 -90.08
CA CYS A 200 31.04 -64.64 -89.47
C CYS A 200 31.12 -65.38 -88.12
N MET A 201 32.01 -66.37 -88.01
CA MET A 201 32.23 -67.09 -86.76
C MET A 201 32.91 -66.21 -85.70
N GLN A 202 33.87 -65.38 -86.09
CA GLN A 202 34.51 -64.43 -85.18
C GLN A 202 33.53 -63.37 -84.67
N GLU A 203 32.70 -62.80 -85.54
CA GLU A 203 31.64 -61.87 -85.12
C GLU A 203 30.64 -62.51 -84.16
N LYS A 204 30.31 -63.80 -84.37
CA LYS A 204 29.47 -64.56 -83.44
C LYS A 204 30.12 -64.71 -82.07
N TYR A 205 31.43 -64.98 -82.01
CA TYR A 205 32.17 -65.01 -80.74
C TYR A 205 32.19 -63.65 -80.05
N ASP A 206 32.48 -62.57 -80.78
CA ASP A 206 32.48 -61.20 -80.23
C ASP A 206 31.09 -60.79 -79.71
N LEU A 207 30.02 -61.18 -80.40
CA LEU A 207 28.65 -60.96 -79.95
C LEU A 207 28.34 -61.73 -78.67
N GLN A 208 28.81 -62.97 -78.54
CA GLN A 208 28.66 -63.77 -77.32
C GLN A 208 29.42 -63.14 -76.15
N GLU A 209 30.65 -62.67 -76.36
CA GLU A 209 31.43 -61.99 -75.33
C GLU A 209 30.76 -60.69 -74.87
N ARG A 210 30.25 -59.89 -75.82
CA ARG A 210 29.47 -58.68 -75.51
C ARG A 210 28.19 -59.00 -74.75
N GLN A 211 27.49 -60.07 -75.11
CA GLN A 211 26.31 -60.53 -74.38
C GLN A 211 26.63 -60.89 -72.93
N GLN A 212 27.70 -61.67 -72.69
CA GLN A 212 28.16 -61.99 -71.34
C GLN A 212 28.53 -60.73 -70.55
N LYS A 213 29.21 -59.77 -71.18
CA LYS A 213 29.55 -58.49 -70.53
C LYS A 213 28.32 -57.66 -70.17
N ILE A 214 27.29 -57.66 -71.02
CA ILE A 214 26.00 -57.02 -70.73
C ILE A 214 25.32 -57.69 -69.54
N GLU A 215 25.36 -59.01 -69.44
CA GLU A 215 24.80 -59.75 -68.30
C GLU A 215 25.50 -59.40 -66.99
N VAL A 216 26.84 -59.40 -66.96
CA VAL A 216 27.62 -58.99 -65.78
C VAL A 216 27.31 -57.54 -65.36
N LEU A 217 27.15 -56.63 -66.33
CA LEU A 217 26.78 -55.24 -66.03
C LEU A 217 25.36 -55.11 -65.49
N ARG A 218 24.41 -55.92 -65.98
CA ARG A 218 23.05 -55.99 -65.44
C ARG A 218 23.03 -56.48 -64.00
N GLU A 219 23.83 -57.49 -63.67
CA GLU A 219 23.99 -57.97 -62.29
C GLU A 219 24.59 -56.90 -61.38
N LYS A 220 25.65 -56.22 -61.82
CA LYS A 220 26.24 -55.08 -61.07
C LYS A 220 25.26 -53.93 -60.86
N LEU A 221 24.44 -53.63 -61.86
CA LEU A 221 23.40 -52.60 -61.75
C LEU A 221 22.30 -53.01 -60.77
N ASN A 222 21.91 -54.28 -60.74
CA ASN A 222 20.95 -54.80 -59.76
C ASN A 222 21.50 -54.77 -58.32
N THR A 223 22.76 -55.17 -58.11
CA THR A 223 23.38 -55.08 -56.78
C THR A 223 23.52 -53.64 -56.30
N LEU A 224 23.83 -52.71 -57.21
CA LEU A 224 23.88 -51.29 -56.86
C LEU A 224 22.50 -50.72 -56.50
N ARG A 225 21.44 -51.12 -57.23
CA ARG A 225 20.05 -50.75 -56.90
C ARG A 225 19.64 -51.26 -55.52
N GLN A 226 19.90 -52.53 -55.21
CA GLN A 226 19.61 -53.10 -53.90
C GLN A 226 20.37 -52.37 -52.77
N ARG A 227 21.64 -52.02 -53.00
CA ARG A 227 22.43 -51.25 -52.03
C ARG A 227 21.85 -49.84 -51.83
N TYR A 228 21.41 -49.19 -52.90
CA TYR A 228 20.77 -47.88 -52.83
C TYR A 228 19.44 -47.94 -52.09
N GLU A 229 18.58 -48.92 -52.38
CA GLU A 229 17.31 -49.14 -51.67
C GLU A 229 17.54 -49.39 -50.17
N THR A 230 18.54 -50.20 -49.83
CA THR A 230 18.90 -50.45 -48.43
C THR A 230 19.38 -49.17 -47.73
N MET A 231 20.19 -48.36 -48.40
CA MET A 231 20.66 -47.08 -47.86
C MET A 231 19.49 -46.10 -47.67
N LEU A 232 18.58 -46.03 -48.64
CA LEU A 232 17.40 -45.17 -48.59
C LEU A 232 16.48 -45.56 -47.42
N ALA A 233 16.23 -46.86 -47.23
CA ALA A 233 15.44 -47.37 -46.12
C ALA A 233 16.07 -47.00 -44.76
N LYS A 234 17.40 -47.19 -44.60
CA LYS A 234 18.12 -46.77 -43.40
C LYS A 234 18.04 -45.27 -43.14
N HIS A 235 18.18 -44.46 -44.19
CA HIS A 235 18.06 -43.01 -44.07
C HIS A 235 16.65 -42.61 -43.60
N GLN A 236 15.60 -43.18 -44.19
CA GLN A 236 14.22 -42.92 -43.78
C GLN A 236 13.96 -43.32 -42.32
N GLU A 237 14.51 -44.46 -41.88
CA GLU A 237 14.40 -44.91 -40.49
C GLU A 237 15.11 -43.95 -39.53
N MET A 238 16.34 -43.54 -39.85
CA MET A 238 17.09 -42.55 -39.07
C MET A 238 16.35 -41.21 -39.00
N SER A 239 15.78 -40.73 -40.11
CA SER A 239 14.99 -39.49 -40.12
C SER A 239 13.78 -39.58 -39.19
N LYS A 240 13.04 -40.71 -39.22
CA LYS A 240 11.90 -40.92 -38.31
C LYS A 240 12.33 -40.98 -36.84
N GLN A 241 13.48 -41.58 -36.54
CA GLN A 241 14.04 -41.59 -35.19
C GLN A 241 14.40 -40.17 -34.73
N TYR A 242 15.08 -39.38 -35.55
CA TYR A 242 15.40 -37.99 -35.21
C TYR A 242 14.16 -37.12 -35.00
N GLU A 243 13.12 -37.30 -35.82
CA GLU A 243 11.84 -36.61 -35.64
C GLU A 243 11.18 -37.00 -34.30
N SER A 244 11.16 -38.29 -33.97
CA SER A 244 10.63 -38.79 -32.69
C SER A 244 11.42 -38.22 -31.49
N ASP A 245 12.75 -38.25 -31.55
CA ASP A 245 13.62 -37.76 -30.48
C ASP A 245 13.48 -36.24 -30.29
N ALA A 246 13.34 -35.49 -31.39
CA ALA A 246 13.09 -34.06 -31.35
C ALA A 246 11.75 -33.74 -30.67
N VAL A 247 10.69 -34.50 -30.99
CA VAL A 247 9.37 -34.36 -30.36
C VAL A 247 9.43 -34.70 -28.87
N GLN A 248 10.07 -35.80 -28.49
CA GLN A 248 10.22 -36.17 -27.07
C GLN A 248 11.02 -35.12 -26.29
N THR A 249 12.09 -34.60 -26.89
CA THR A 249 12.91 -33.54 -26.29
C THR A 249 12.10 -32.25 -26.12
N ALA A 250 11.27 -31.88 -27.11
CA ALA A 250 10.39 -30.72 -27.02
C ALA A 250 9.37 -30.84 -25.89
N VAL A 251 8.75 -32.03 -25.73
CA VAL A 251 7.81 -32.30 -24.63
C VAL A 251 8.52 -32.20 -23.27
N ARG A 252 9.70 -32.83 -23.13
CA ARG A 252 10.48 -32.77 -21.90
C ARG A 252 10.92 -31.35 -21.54
N ASN A 253 11.33 -30.55 -22.53
CA ASN A 253 11.70 -29.16 -22.31
C ASN A 253 10.50 -28.31 -21.86
N LYS A 254 9.31 -28.58 -22.39
CA LYS A 254 8.08 -27.92 -21.94
C LYS A 254 7.76 -28.28 -20.50
N GLU A 255 7.85 -29.56 -20.13
CA GLU A 255 7.62 -30.01 -18.74
C GLU A 255 8.62 -29.40 -17.76
N ILE A 256 9.91 -29.33 -18.13
CA ILE A 256 10.94 -28.65 -17.33
C ILE A 256 10.60 -27.17 -17.15
N HIS A 257 10.13 -26.50 -18.20
CA HIS A 257 9.73 -25.09 -18.13
C HIS A 257 8.52 -24.89 -17.21
N ASP A 258 7.49 -25.73 -17.32
CA ASP A 258 6.30 -25.68 -16.47
C ASP A 258 6.67 -25.92 -14.99
N LEU A 259 7.54 -26.88 -14.71
CA LEU A 259 8.06 -27.14 -13.36
C LEU A 259 8.88 -25.97 -12.81
N GLN A 260 9.66 -25.30 -13.65
CA GLN A 260 10.42 -24.12 -13.26
C GLN A 260 9.48 -22.95 -12.87
N ILE A 261 8.41 -22.72 -13.64
CA ILE A 261 7.37 -21.73 -13.30
C ILE A 261 6.69 -22.10 -11.98
N GLN A 262 6.35 -23.37 -11.76
CA GLN A 262 5.76 -23.84 -10.51
C GLN A 262 6.71 -23.66 -9.31
N LYS A 263 8.01 -23.86 -9.51
CA LYS A 263 9.02 -23.62 -8.47
C LYS A 263 9.11 -22.14 -8.13
N GLU A 264 9.20 -21.27 -9.13
CA GLU A 264 9.29 -19.81 -8.94
C GLU A 264 8.04 -19.24 -8.27
N THR A 265 6.85 -19.75 -8.61
CA THR A 265 5.59 -19.34 -7.96
C THR A 265 5.58 -19.75 -6.48
N LYS A 266 5.96 -20.99 -6.15
CA LYS A 266 6.09 -21.43 -4.75
C LYS A 266 7.15 -20.66 -3.96
N GLU A 267 8.27 -20.29 -4.58
CA GLU A 267 9.30 -19.46 -3.94
C GLU A 267 8.77 -18.05 -3.63
N ARG A 268 8.00 -17.44 -4.55
CA ARG A 268 7.32 -16.15 -4.29
C ARG A 268 6.27 -16.27 -3.19
N GLU A 269 5.51 -17.36 -3.15
CA GLU A 269 4.54 -17.61 -2.07
C GLU A 269 5.22 -17.78 -0.71
N MET A 270 6.33 -18.52 -0.63
CA MET A 270 7.11 -18.62 0.61
C MET A 270 7.67 -17.27 1.07
N GLN A 271 8.14 -16.42 0.14
CA GLN A 271 8.58 -15.07 0.49
C GLN A 271 7.44 -14.23 1.06
N LYS A 272 6.26 -14.28 0.44
CA LYS A 272 5.06 -13.60 0.97
C LYS A 272 4.67 -14.11 2.35
N ILE A 273 4.74 -15.42 2.59
CA ILE A 273 4.46 -16.00 3.91
C ILE A 273 5.47 -15.48 4.94
N ALA A 274 6.76 -15.45 4.62
CA ALA A 274 7.79 -14.92 5.51
C ALA A 274 7.59 -13.42 5.83
N GLU A 275 7.18 -12.62 4.84
CA GLU A 275 6.81 -11.21 5.06
C GLU A 275 5.59 -11.08 5.98
N LEU A 276 4.55 -11.88 5.76
CA LEU A 276 3.35 -11.91 6.61
C LEU A 276 3.67 -12.36 8.04
N GLU A 277 4.59 -13.30 8.24
CA GLU A 277 5.06 -13.70 9.57
C GLU A 277 5.79 -12.56 10.30
N ILE A 278 6.63 -11.80 9.58
CA ILE A 278 7.29 -10.61 10.14
C ILE A 278 6.25 -9.56 10.54
N ILE A 279 5.24 -9.30 9.70
CA ILE A 279 4.16 -8.38 10.02
C ILE A 279 3.37 -8.87 11.24
N ALA A 280 2.99 -10.15 11.29
CA ALA A 280 2.24 -10.74 12.39
C ALA A 280 3.02 -10.66 13.72
N THR A 281 4.33 -10.91 13.70
CA THR A 281 5.18 -10.78 14.90
C THR A 281 5.32 -9.32 15.34
N SER A 282 5.40 -8.37 14.41
CA SER A 282 5.40 -6.93 14.71
C SER A 282 4.08 -6.49 15.36
N LEU A 283 2.94 -6.88 14.78
CA LEU A 283 1.62 -6.57 15.33
C LEU A 283 1.40 -7.16 16.72
N LYS A 284 1.88 -8.39 16.98
CA LYS A 284 1.83 -8.98 18.32
C LYS A 284 2.59 -8.14 19.36
N ARG A 285 3.79 -7.65 19.02
CA ARG A 285 4.56 -6.76 19.91
C ARG A 285 3.86 -5.42 20.14
N GLU A 286 3.22 -4.87 19.10
CA GLU A 286 2.45 -3.64 19.22
C GLU A 286 1.23 -3.82 20.15
N ILE A 287 0.52 -4.94 20.02
CA ILE A 287 -0.59 -5.30 20.93
C ILE A 287 -0.08 -5.42 22.38
N GLU A 288 1.03 -6.12 22.62
CA GLU A 288 1.62 -6.24 23.97
C GLU A 288 1.98 -4.87 24.56
N GLN A 289 2.54 -3.95 23.76
CA GLN A 289 2.85 -2.59 24.19
C GLN A 289 1.58 -1.78 24.53
N LEU A 290 0.53 -1.91 23.73
CA LEU A 290 -0.75 -1.24 23.98
C LEU A 290 -1.45 -1.79 25.23
N GLU A 291 -1.37 -3.10 25.48
CA GLU A 291 -1.86 -3.72 26.72
C GLU A 291 -1.09 -3.22 27.94
N GLU A 292 0.24 -3.11 27.86
CA GLU A 292 1.05 -2.55 28.95
C GLU A 292 0.71 -1.07 29.23
N GLN A 293 0.51 -0.27 28.17
CA GLN A 293 0.08 1.12 28.32
C GLN A 293 -1.30 1.23 28.96
N LYS A 294 -2.24 0.37 28.57
CA LYS A 294 -3.58 0.30 29.16
C LYS A 294 -3.51 -0.01 30.65
N ASP A 295 -2.71 -1.00 31.05
CA ASP A 295 -2.52 -1.38 32.45
C ASP A 295 -1.90 -0.24 33.27
N GLN A 296 -0.93 0.48 32.71
CA GLN A 296 -0.33 1.66 33.34
C GLN A 296 -1.35 2.80 33.49
N LEU A 297 -2.16 3.07 32.47
CA LEU A 297 -3.23 4.06 32.54
C LEU A 297 -4.28 3.67 33.59
N GLN A 298 -4.64 2.40 33.69
CA GLN A 298 -5.58 1.91 34.70
C GLN A 298 -5.01 2.08 36.11
N LYS A 299 -3.74 1.71 36.34
CA LYS A 299 -3.05 1.92 37.63
C LYS A 299 -2.98 3.40 38.01
N THR A 300 -2.61 4.28 37.09
CA THR A 300 -2.52 5.73 37.34
C THR A 300 -3.90 6.34 37.60
N THR A 301 -4.95 5.88 36.90
CA THR A 301 -6.33 6.33 37.12
C THR A 301 -6.83 5.91 38.50
N VAL A 302 -6.60 4.65 38.91
CA VAL A 302 -6.96 4.17 40.26
C VAL A 302 -6.22 4.95 41.34
N ALA A 303 -4.91 5.15 41.20
CA ALA A 303 -4.13 5.93 42.16
C ALA A 303 -4.61 7.40 42.25
N ARG A 304 -4.96 8.02 41.12
CA ARG A 304 -5.53 9.37 41.10
C ARG A 304 -6.90 9.41 41.78
N ALA A 305 -7.76 8.43 41.53
CA ALA A 305 -9.08 8.33 42.16
C ALA A 305 -8.95 8.21 43.70
N GLN A 306 -8.05 7.34 44.18
CA GLN A 306 -7.77 7.20 45.61
C GLN A 306 -7.24 8.50 46.22
N LYS A 307 -6.35 9.21 45.52
CA LYS A 307 -5.83 10.51 45.98
C LYS A 307 -6.90 11.59 46.03
N VAL A 308 -7.80 11.64 45.05
CA VAL A 308 -8.93 12.58 45.07
C VAL A 308 -9.89 12.23 46.20
N GLN A 309 -10.19 10.95 46.40
CA GLN A 309 -11.05 10.49 47.48
C GLN A 309 -10.49 10.86 48.87
N SER A 310 -9.18 10.69 49.09
CA SER A 310 -8.56 11.07 50.35
C SER A 310 -8.57 12.58 50.57
N GLN A 311 -8.31 13.38 49.53
CA GLN A 311 -8.40 14.85 49.60
C GLN A 311 -9.82 15.33 49.90
N VAL A 312 -10.84 14.70 49.32
CA VAL A 312 -12.24 15.02 49.60
C VAL A 312 -12.62 14.65 51.03
N MET A 313 -12.20 13.48 51.52
CA MET A 313 -12.41 13.10 52.93
C MET A 313 -11.75 14.11 53.89
N GLU A 314 -10.49 14.47 53.65
CA GLU A 314 -9.78 15.45 54.50
C GLU A 314 -10.47 16.82 54.49
N ALA A 315 -10.96 17.27 53.33
CA ALA A 315 -11.73 18.51 53.22
C ALA A 315 -13.07 18.43 53.96
N LEU A 316 -13.77 17.30 53.89
CA LEU A 316 -15.02 17.08 54.62
C LEU A 316 -14.79 17.08 56.14
N ASP A 317 -13.72 16.46 56.62
CA ASP A 317 -13.38 16.44 58.04
C ASP A 317 -13.04 17.84 58.56
N LYS A 318 -12.31 18.65 57.77
CA LYS A 318 -12.05 20.06 58.09
C LYS A 318 -13.34 20.88 58.16
N LEU A 319 -14.23 20.73 57.17
CA LEU A 319 -15.52 21.43 57.16
C LEU A 319 -16.41 21.02 58.33
N ARG A 320 -16.41 19.75 58.73
CA ARG A 320 -17.12 19.28 59.93
C ARG A 320 -16.55 19.92 61.19
N ALA A 321 -15.23 19.93 61.35
CA ALA A 321 -14.58 20.56 62.50
C ALA A 321 -14.88 22.08 62.57
N GLU A 322 -14.89 22.77 61.42
CA GLU A 322 -15.29 24.18 61.34
C GLU A 322 -16.76 24.39 61.69
N ALA A 323 -17.66 23.54 61.19
CA ALA A 323 -19.08 23.60 61.51
C ALA A 323 -19.33 23.38 63.02
N ASP A 324 -18.65 22.41 63.63
CA ASP A 324 -18.73 22.17 65.07
C ASP A 324 -18.19 23.35 65.88
N ALA A 325 -17.09 23.97 65.43
CA ALA A 325 -16.54 25.16 66.07
C ALA A 325 -17.51 26.36 65.97
N VAL A 326 -18.16 26.55 64.83
CA VAL A 326 -19.19 27.60 64.66
C VAL A 326 -20.40 27.31 65.53
N ASN A 327 -20.90 26.07 65.56
CA ASN A 327 -22.02 25.67 66.41
C ASN A 327 -21.72 25.93 67.89
N LYS A 328 -20.50 25.61 68.34
CA LYS A 328 -20.05 25.89 69.70
C LYS A 328 -20.04 27.39 69.99
N ARG A 329 -19.47 28.21 69.09
CA ARG A 329 -19.48 29.68 69.22
C ARG A 329 -20.89 30.26 69.24
N CYS A 330 -21.81 29.72 68.43
CA CYS A 330 -23.21 30.12 68.45
C CYS A 330 -23.90 29.76 69.78
N ALA A 331 -23.60 28.59 70.34
CA ALA A 331 -24.12 28.20 71.66
C ALA A 331 -23.58 29.11 72.77
N GLU A 332 -22.27 29.41 72.75
CA GLU A 332 -21.63 30.35 73.68
C GLU A 332 -22.24 31.76 73.56
N ALA A 333 -22.45 32.26 72.34
CA ALA A 333 -23.07 33.56 72.09
C ALA A 333 -24.53 33.61 72.57
N ARG A 334 -25.30 32.53 72.40
CA ARG A 334 -26.67 32.44 72.93
C ARG A 334 -26.66 32.48 74.45
N ALA A 335 -25.80 31.70 75.11
CA ALA A 335 -25.69 31.72 76.56
C ALA A 335 -25.25 33.09 77.11
N ALA A 336 -24.35 33.78 76.41
CA ALA A 336 -23.96 35.14 76.76
C ALA A 336 -25.11 36.15 76.59
N ASN A 337 -25.90 36.02 75.52
CA ASN A 337 -27.11 36.83 75.35
C ASN A 337 -28.14 36.58 76.46
N ASP A 338 -28.41 35.33 76.82
CA ASP A 338 -29.33 34.99 77.89
C ASP A 338 -28.89 35.61 79.24
N GLU A 339 -27.58 35.65 79.49
CA GLU A 339 -27.02 36.28 80.69
C GLU A 339 -27.13 37.81 80.64
N LEU A 340 -26.86 38.43 79.49
CA LEU A 340 -27.07 39.87 79.29
C LEU A 340 -28.54 40.26 79.45
N GLU A 341 -29.49 39.45 78.97
CA GLU A 341 -30.91 39.70 79.16
C GLU A 341 -31.31 39.65 80.65
N LYS A 342 -30.74 38.74 81.44
CA LYS A 342 -30.93 38.72 82.90
C LYS A 342 -30.36 39.96 83.57
N GLN A 343 -29.13 40.34 83.23
CA GLN A 343 -28.49 41.55 83.77
C GLN A 343 -29.30 42.80 83.42
N LEU A 344 -29.83 42.87 82.21
CA LEU A 344 -30.68 43.98 81.77
C LEU A 344 -32.00 44.02 82.56
N ALA A 345 -32.65 42.87 82.77
CA ALA A 345 -33.86 42.78 83.58
C ALA A 345 -33.62 43.18 85.06
N GLU A 346 -32.47 42.80 85.62
CA GLU A 346 -32.08 43.19 86.99
C GLU A 346 -31.80 44.69 87.08
N ALA A 347 -31.03 45.24 86.14
CA ALA A 347 -30.78 46.68 86.06
C ALA A 347 -32.07 47.49 85.85
N GLU A 348 -33.03 47.00 85.05
CA GLU A 348 -34.34 47.64 84.90
C GLU A 348 -35.14 47.62 86.21
N LYS A 349 -35.10 46.51 86.95
CA LYS A 349 -35.72 46.39 88.27
C LYS A 349 -35.09 47.38 89.26
N GLU A 350 -33.77 47.42 89.35
CA GLU A 350 -33.04 48.37 90.19
C GLU A 350 -33.36 49.83 89.81
N ARG A 351 -33.42 50.13 88.51
CA ARG A 351 -33.81 51.45 88.01
C ARG A 351 -35.23 51.81 88.44
N ASN A 352 -36.17 50.88 88.36
CA ASN A 352 -37.56 51.10 88.74
C ASN A 352 -37.68 51.29 90.28
N GLU A 353 -36.95 50.53 91.07
CA GLU A 353 -36.86 50.70 92.53
C GLU A 353 -36.23 52.05 92.89
N ALA A 354 -35.15 52.44 92.22
CA ALA A 354 -34.51 53.75 92.40
C ALA A 354 -35.45 54.90 91.99
N ALA A 355 -36.21 54.75 90.91
CA ALA A 355 -37.22 55.71 90.49
C ALA A 355 -38.38 55.82 91.49
N ALA A 356 -38.80 54.71 92.10
CA ALA A 356 -39.79 54.69 93.17
C ALA A 356 -39.27 55.41 94.43
N LYS A 357 -38.07 55.06 94.90
CA LYS A 357 -37.40 55.75 96.02
C LYS A 357 -37.20 57.24 95.74
N ARG A 358 -36.89 57.60 94.49
CA ARG A 358 -36.77 59.01 94.08
C ARG A 358 -38.11 59.73 94.17
N ARG A 359 -39.21 59.11 93.73
CA ARG A 359 -40.56 59.70 93.89
C ARG A 359 -40.92 59.86 95.36
N GLU A 360 -40.66 58.86 96.19
CA GLU A 360 -40.86 58.94 97.64
C GLU A 360 -40.05 60.11 98.24
N ALA A 361 -38.76 60.19 97.92
CA ALA A 361 -37.90 61.28 98.36
C ALA A 361 -38.34 62.65 97.81
N GLU A 362 -38.86 62.74 96.57
CA GLU A 362 -39.43 63.96 96.01
C GLU A 362 -40.70 64.37 96.78
N THR A 363 -41.57 63.44 97.14
CA THR A 363 -42.75 63.73 97.98
C THR A 363 -42.37 64.14 99.40
N GLU A 364 -41.38 63.48 100.02
CA GLU A 364 -40.83 63.89 101.31
C GLU A 364 -40.15 65.26 101.22
N PHE A 365 -39.47 65.55 100.13
CA PHE A 365 -38.85 66.84 99.88
C PHE A 365 -39.89 67.95 99.69
N GLU A 366 -40.99 67.72 98.98
CA GLU A 366 -42.11 68.65 98.89
C GLU A 366 -42.73 68.93 100.27
N ASN A 367 -42.97 67.87 101.06
CA ASN A 367 -43.45 68.00 102.44
C ASN A 367 -42.46 68.82 103.30
N LEU A 368 -41.17 68.51 103.22
CA LEU A 368 -40.10 69.26 103.90
C LEU A 368 -39.97 70.68 103.38
N GLN A 369 -40.26 70.95 102.10
CA GLN A 369 -40.25 72.30 101.54
C GLN A 369 -41.41 73.13 102.09
N ASP A 370 -42.57 72.52 102.30
CA ASP A 370 -43.72 73.17 102.93
C ASP A 370 -43.52 73.34 104.45
N GLU A 371 -42.92 72.37 105.14
CA GLU A 371 -42.43 72.53 106.50
C GLU A 371 -41.36 73.63 106.59
N TYR A 372 -40.42 73.67 105.64
CA TYR A 372 -39.39 74.70 105.56
C TYR A 372 -40.00 76.06 105.29
N LYS A 373 -40.99 76.21 104.40
CA LYS A 373 -41.72 77.48 104.24
C LYS A 373 -42.37 77.89 105.55
N THR A 374 -43.00 76.96 106.26
CA THR A 374 -43.64 77.20 107.56
C THR A 374 -42.63 77.64 108.62
N ILE A 375 -41.47 76.97 108.69
CA ILE A 375 -40.35 77.31 109.58
C ILE A 375 -39.70 78.62 109.13
N ALA A 376 -39.54 78.87 107.84
CA ALA A 376 -38.98 80.11 107.28
C ALA A 376 -39.89 81.30 107.58
N THR A 377 -41.22 81.17 107.55
CA THR A 377 -42.11 82.21 108.10
C THR A 377 -41.90 82.43 109.60
N LYS A 378 -41.66 81.36 110.39
CA LYS A 378 -41.31 81.47 111.82
C LYS A 378 -39.89 82.03 112.06
N TYR A 379 -38.97 81.83 111.13
CA TYR A 379 -37.56 82.22 111.23
C TYR A 379 -37.31 83.62 110.66
N SER A 380 -38.04 84.04 109.62
CA SER A 380 -38.11 85.44 109.17
C SER A 380 -38.64 86.37 110.26
N GLN A 381 -39.49 85.88 111.18
CA GLN A 381 -39.86 86.61 112.40
C GLN A 381 -38.73 86.71 113.44
N LYS A 382 -37.68 85.90 113.34
CA LYS A 382 -36.57 85.83 114.32
C LYS A 382 -35.23 86.35 113.80
N VAL A 383 -35.11 86.66 112.50
CA VAL A 383 -33.86 87.12 111.85
C VAL A 383 -33.94 88.61 111.47
N ASP A 384 -34.71 89.40 112.23
CA ASP A 384 -34.63 90.87 112.24
C ASP A 384 -33.56 91.40 113.20
N MET A 385 -32.71 90.52 113.78
CA MET A 385 -31.60 90.93 114.63
C MET A 385 -30.32 90.13 114.34
N GLY A 386 -29.26 90.86 113.97
CA GLY A 386 -27.87 90.44 114.22
C GLY A 386 -26.97 90.31 113.00
N GLN A 387 -25.83 91.03 113.04
CA GLN A 387 -24.82 91.21 111.99
C GLN A 387 -23.63 90.21 112.07
N LYS A 388 -23.18 89.75 110.87
CA LYS A 388 -21.82 89.45 110.31
C LYS A 388 -20.69 88.74 111.11
N ASP A 389 -20.08 87.72 110.47
CA ASP A 389 -18.63 87.40 110.43
C ASP A 389 -18.26 86.50 109.20
N PRO A 390 -17.06 86.56 108.55
CA PRO A 390 -16.78 85.98 107.22
C PRO A 390 -16.33 84.50 107.18
N PHE A 391 -16.49 83.74 108.27
CA PHE A 391 -16.43 82.27 108.26
C PHE A 391 -17.83 81.60 108.16
N GLU A 392 -18.88 82.39 107.94
CA GLU A 392 -20.27 81.92 107.82
C GLU A 392 -20.78 81.75 106.37
N ASP A 393 -19.89 81.68 105.36
CA ASP A 393 -20.36 81.40 103.99
C ASP A 393 -20.90 79.96 103.87
N LYS A 394 -22.22 79.83 103.99
CA LYS A 394 -23.00 78.58 103.86
C LYS A 394 -22.69 77.83 102.55
N ARG A 395 -22.15 78.47 101.51
CA ARG A 395 -21.80 77.79 100.25
C ARG A 395 -20.48 77.02 100.36
N PHE A 396 -19.47 77.59 101.02
CA PHE A 396 -18.17 76.93 101.20
C PHE A 396 -18.27 75.77 102.20
N VAL A 397 -19.02 75.96 103.29
CA VAL A 397 -19.28 74.90 104.28
C VAL A 397 -20.19 73.80 103.71
N LYS A 398 -21.19 74.14 102.86
CA LYS A 398 -21.99 73.11 102.12
C LYS A 398 -21.17 72.33 101.10
N PHE A 399 -20.18 72.94 100.46
CA PHE A 399 -19.32 72.25 99.51
C PHE A 399 -18.43 71.22 100.21
N ILE A 400 -17.79 71.61 101.32
CA ILE A 400 -16.99 70.69 102.15
C ILE A 400 -17.87 69.60 102.81
N ALA A 401 -19.08 69.95 103.26
CA ALA A 401 -20.03 68.98 103.79
C ALA A 401 -20.52 67.97 102.73
N LYS A 402 -20.86 68.42 101.51
CA LYS A 402 -21.25 67.52 100.40
C LYS A 402 -20.12 66.60 99.92
N MET A 403 -18.87 67.08 99.92
CA MET A 403 -17.71 66.25 99.63
C MET A 403 -17.54 65.15 100.69
N LYS A 404 -17.74 65.49 101.96
CA LYS A 404 -17.62 64.55 103.09
C LYS A 404 -18.77 63.55 103.15
N GLU A 405 -19.99 63.97 102.84
CA GLU A 405 -21.21 63.14 102.83
C GLU A 405 -21.22 62.11 101.68
N LYS A 406 -20.55 62.42 100.56
CA LYS A 406 -20.34 61.49 99.44
C LYS A 406 -19.06 60.66 99.55
N GLY A 407 -18.26 60.84 100.61
CA GLY A 407 -16.98 60.13 100.80
C GLY A 407 -15.87 60.54 99.82
N TRP A 408 -15.98 61.70 99.18
CA TRP A 408 -15.04 62.14 98.15
C TRP A 408 -13.84 62.85 98.78
N THR A 409 -12.76 62.12 98.92
CA THR A 409 -11.43 62.66 99.25
C THR A 409 -10.75 63.24 98.00
N PRO A 410 -9.75 64.12 98.15
CA PRO A 410 -8.92 64.57 97.03
C PRO A 410 -8.25 63.42 96.25
N LYS A 411 -8.04 62.26 96.90
CA LYS A 411 -7.60 61.03 96.24
C LYS A 411 -8.67 60.45 95.31
N THR A 412 -9.90 60.28 95.76
CA THR A 412 -11.00 59.78 94.91
C THR A 412 -11.32 60.71 93.74
N ILE A 413 -11.12 62.03 93.88
CA ILE A 413 -11.28 62.96 92.75
C ILE A 413 -10.15 62.80 91.73
N LYS A 414 -8.91 62.57 92.20
CA LYS A 414 -7.79 62.24 91.31
C LYS A 414 -7.98 60.88 90.64
N GLU A 415 -8.50 59.89 91.34
CA GLU A 415 -8.79 58.56 90.79
C GLU A 415 -9.90 58.64 89.72
N MET A 416 -11.01 59.34 89.99
CA MET A 416 -12.04 59.53 88.97
C MET A 416 -11.57 60.39 87.78
N SER A 417 -10.71 61.39 88.01
CA SER A 417 -10.09 62.16 86.92
C SER A 417 -9.19 61.28 86.06
N ALA A 418 -8.37 60.43 86.67
CA ALA A 418 -7.53 59.48 85.95
C ALA A 418 -8.36 58.43 85.21
N GLU A 419 -9.46 57.96 85.80
CA GLU A 419 -10.40 57.02 85.17
C GLU A 419 -11.15 57.65 83.99
N THR A 420 -11.44 58.95 84.07
CA THR A 420 -12.01 59.73 82.95
C THR A 420 -11.01 59.87 81.82
N GLU A 421 -9.74 60.19 82.10
CA GLU A 421 -8.66 60.24 81.10
C GLU A 421 -8.43 58.86 80.44
N ASP A 422 -8.50 57.77 81.21
CA ASP A 422 -8.36 56.40 80.71
C ASP A 422 -9.54 56.00 79.80
N LEU A 423 -10.76 56.44 80.14
CA LEU A 423 -11.95 56.26 79.32
C LEU A 423 -11.89 57.09 78.04
N GLU A 424 -11.40 58.32 78.09
CA GLU A 424 -11.18 59.16 76.91
C GLU A 424 -10.13 58.55 75.97
N HIS A 425 -9.06 57.96 76.50
CA HIS A 425 -8.07 57.25 75.70
C HIS A 425 -8.66 55.99 75.04
N LYS A 426 -9.45 55.19 75.77
CA LYS A 426 -10.16 54.03 75.21
C LYS A 426 -11.15 54.43 74.12
N LEU A 427 -11.83 55.56 74.28
CA LEU A 427 -12.78 56.09 73.29
C LEU A 427 -12.04 56.55 72.02
N SER A 428 -10.88 57.19 72.16
CA SER A 428 -9.98 57.52 71.04
C SER A 428 -9.47 56.28 70.29
N ASP A 429 -9.06 55.24 71.02
CA ASP A 429 -8.60 53.96 70.44
C ASP A 429 -9.73 53.19 69.73
N LEU A 430 -10.97 53.28 70.23
CA LEU A 430 -12.13 52.71 69.58
C LEU A 430 -12.50 53.47 68.30
N ASN A 431 -12.45 54.81 68.32
CA ASN A 431 -12.72 55.63 67.12
C ASN A 431 -11.69 55.39 66.01
N THR A 432 -10.41 55.20 66.35
CA THR A 432 -9.38 54.83 65.37
C THR A 432 -9.61 53.42 64.80
N LYS A 433 -10.01 52.45 65.63
CA LYS A 433 -10.39 51.11 65.14
C LYS A 433 -11.62 51.13 64.24
N ILE A 434 -12.65 51.91 64.58
CA ILE A 434 -13.85 52.08 63.75
C ILE A 434 -13.46 52.64 62.37
N SER A 435 -12.61 53.66 62.32
CA SER A 435 -12.10 54.23 61.06
C SER A 435 -11.34 53.20 60.19
N ILE A 436 -10.53 52.34 60.81
CA ILE A 436 -9.84 51.24 60.10
C ILE A 436 -10.85 50.21 59.55
N TYR A 437 -11.88 49.86 60.32
CA TYR A 437 -12.92 48.92 59.88
C TYR A 437 -13.79 49.50 58.76
N GLU A 438 -14.14 50.78 58.81
CA GLU A 438 -14.87 51.45 57.72
C GLU A 438 -14.06 51.49 56.42
N ALA A 439 -12.74 51.71 56.50
CA ALA A 439 -11.85 51.63 55.35
C ALA A 439 -11.77 50.21 54.77
N ALA A 440 -11.65 49.19 55.63
CA ALA A 440 -11.64 47.79 55.22
C ALA A 440 -12.98 47.35 54.61
N GLU A 441 -14.11 47.85 55.14
CA GLU A 441 -15.44 47.58 54.59
C GLU A 441 -15.59 48.15 53.19
N LYS A 442 -15.15 49.40 52.96
CA LYS A 442 -15.14 50.01 51.61
C LYS A 442 -14.31 49.21 50.61
N GLU A 443 -13.12 48.74 51.02
CA GLU A 443 -12.27 47.92 50.16
C GLU A 443 -12.91 46.56 49.83
N LEU A 444 -13.59 45.94 50.81
CA LEU A 444 -14.35 44.70 50.60
C LEU A 444 -15.55 44.91 49.68
N GLN A 445 -16.28 46.02 49.81
CA GLN A 445 -17.39 46.37 48.93
C GLN A 445 -16.91 46.59 47.48
N GLU A 446 -15.78 47.25 47.26
CA GLU A 446 -15.18 47.38 45.93
C GLU A 446 -14.77 46.02 45.34
N LYS A 447 -14.15 45.14 46.14
CA LYS A 447 -13.79 43.79 45.73
C LYS A 447 -15.02 42.96 45.37
N LEU A 448 -16.11 43.08 46.14
CA LEU A 448 -17.40 42.44 45.85
C LEU A 448 -18.00 42.95 44.55
N ALA A 449 -17.98 44.27 44.30
CA ALA A 449 -18.47 44.85 43.05
C ALA A 449 -17.68 44.34 41.83
N LYS A 450 -16.34 44.29 41.91
CA LYS A 450 -15.48 43.72 40.85
C LYS A 450 -15.78 42.25 40.59
N LYS A 451 -15.99 41.46 41.66
CA LYS A 451 -16.37 40.04 41.52
C LYS A 451 -17.76 39.84 40.94
N ARG A 452 -18.75 40.65 41.33
CA ARG A 452 -20.11 40.64 40.75
C ARG A 452 -20.08 40.92 39.24
N ASN A 453 -19.34 41.94 38.80
CA ASN A 453 -19.16 42.22 37.37
C ASN A 453 -18.50 41.04 36.63
N LYS A 454 -17.52 40.37 37.25
CA LYS A 454 -16.87 39.20 36.64
C LYS A 454 -17.81 37.99 36.55
N ILE A 455 -18.65 37.77 37.57
CA ILE A 455 -19.70 36.74 37.54
C ILE A 455 -20.69 37.05 36.42
N GLN A 456 -21.14 38.30 36.29
CA GLN A 456 -22.06 38.72 35.22
C GLN A 456 -21.49 38.42 33.82
N ILE A 457 -20.22 38.76 33.57
CA ILE A 457 -19.55 38.47 32.29
C ILE A 457 -19.47 36.96 32.04
N LEU A 458 -19.18 36.17 33.07
CA LEU A 458 -19.12 34.71 32.95
C LEU A 458 -20.52 34.11 32.72
N GLU A 459 -21.56 34.64 33.37
CA GLU A 459 -22.95 34.23 33.14
C GLU A 459 -23.42 34.56 31.73
N ASP A 460 -23.06 35.72 31.19
CA ASP A 460 -23.36 36.10 29.80
C ASP A 460 -22.63 35.18 28.80
N GLN A 461 -21.37 34.81 29.07
CA GLN A 461 -20.63 33.84 28.28
C GLN A 461 -21.26 32.44 28.35
N LEU A 462 -21.67 32.01 29.54
CA LEU A 462 -22.29 30.71 29.78
C LEU A 462 -23.68 30.64 29.13
N LYS A 463 -24.43 31.75 29.12
CA LYS A 463 -25.70 31.87 28.39
C LYS A 463 -25.48 31.82 26.88
N GLY A 464 -24.43 32.45 26.36
CA GLY A 464 -24.05 32.33 24.95
C GLY A 464 -23.66 30.89 24.55
N VAL A 465 -22.91 30.19 25.41
CA VAL A 465 -22.54 28.78 25.19
C VAL A 465 -23.76 27.86 25.33
N LYS A 466 -24.67 28.15 26.25
CA LYS A 466 -25.91 27.38 26.46
C LYS A 466 -26.88 27.54 25.29
N VAL A 467 -26.99 28.74 24.70
CA VAL A 467 -27.75 28.96 23.45
C VAL A 467 -27.12 28.22 22.27
N ASN A 468 -25.80 28.04 22.26
CA ASN A 468 -25.12 27.26 21.22
C ASN A 468 -25.29 25.74 21.42
N LEU A 469 -25.37 25.27 22.68
CA LEU A 469 -25.57 23.85 23.03
C LEU A 469 -27.04 23.40 22.96
N GLU A 470 -28.01 24.27 23.27
CA GLU A 470 -29.44 23.97 23.18
C GLU A 470 -29.97 24.00 21.73
N ASN A 471 -29.17 24.48 20.77
CA ASN A 471 -29.47 24.42 19.33
C ASN A 471 -28.77 23.27 18.59
N GLU A 472 -27.98 22.43 19.28
CA GLU A 472 -27.53 21.16 18.72
C GLU A 472 -28.51 20.07 19.15
N GLU A 473 -29.57 19.90 18.36
CA GLU A 473 -30.39 18.70 18.41
C GLU A 473 -29.52 17.45 18.25
N PRO A 474 -29.85 16.33 18.92
CA PRO A 474 -29.18 15.06 18.67
C PRO A 474 -29.33 14.74 17.19
N LYS A 475 -28.21 14.60 16.46
CA LYS A 475 -28.21 14.27 15.02
C LYS A 475 -29.08 13.03 14.79
N GLY A 476 -30.32 13.26 14.35
CA GLY A 476 -31.15 12.24 13.73
C GLY A 476 -30.51 11.74 12.44
N PRO A 477 -31.11 10.75 11.75
CA PRO A 477 -30.61 10.32 10.45
C PRO A 477 -30.47 11.53 9.51
N LEU A 478 -29.36 11.61 8.77
CA LEU A 478 -29.09 12.70 7.83
C LEU A 478 -30.31 12.93 6.93
N GLN A 479 -30.82 14.17 6.92
CA GLN A 479 -31.87 14.54 5.99
C GLN A 479 -31.30 14.70 4.58
N MET A 480 -32.08 14.31 3.56
CA MET A 480 -31.71 14.46 2.16
C MET A 480 -31.49 15.95 1.85
N PRO A 481 -30.32 16.34 1.32
CA PRO A 481 -30.06 17.74 0.98
C PRO A 481 -30.85 18.14 -0.26
N ASP A 482 -31.02 19.44 -0.50
CA ASP A 482 -31.51 19.91 -1.81
C ASP A 482 -30.45 19.60 -2.89
N TYR A 483 -30.80 18.76 -3.86
CA TYR A 483 -29.92 18.37 -4.96
C TYR A 483 -30.65 18.39 -6.31
N THR A 484 -29.91 18.53 -7.39
CA THR A 484 -30.38 18.26 -8.75
C THR A 484 -29.75 16.97 -9.24
N GLU A 485 -30.57 16.03 -9.71
CA GLU A 485 -30.09 14.77 -10.26
C GLU A 485 -29.24 15.00 -11.52
N GLY A 486 -28.12 14.28 -11.61
CA GLY A 486 -27.12 14.39 -12.66
C GLY A 486 -25.88 15.21 -12.27
N ALA A 487 -24.72 14.76 -12.76
CA ALA A 487 -23.44 15.45 -12.66
C ALA A 487 -22.88 15.69 -14.07
N PRO A 488 -23.44 16.64 -14.84
CA PRO A 488 -23.19 16.78 -16.28
C PRO A 488 -21.74 17.14 -16.63
N SER A 489 -20.95 17.62 -15.67
CA SER A 489 -19.54 17.97 -15.87
C SER A 489 -18.57 16.86 -15.45
N ILE A 490 -19.08 15.74 -14.95
CA ILE A 490 -18.30 14.54 -14.63
C ILE A 490 -18.69 13.44 -15.61
N ASP A 491 -17.78 13.15 -16.54
CA ASP A 491 -17.94 12.06 -17.50
C ASP A 491 -17.03 10.88 -17.11
N PHE A 492 -17.64 9.71 -16.94
CA PHE A 492 -16.98 8.41 -16.80
C PHE A 492 -17.06 7.64 -18.13
N SER A 493 -16.65 8.28 -19.22
CA SER A 493 -16.56 7.63 -20.52
C SER A 493 -15.59 6.43 -20.48
N PRO A 494 -15.73 5.42 -21.36
CA PRO A 494 -14.90 4.20 -21.35
C PRO A 494 -13.39 4.45 -21.44
N VAL A 495 -12.99 5.65 -21.87
CA VAL A 495 -11.59 6.09 -22.01
C VAL A 495 -11.04 6.67 -20.70
N ASN A 496 -11.90 7.18 -19.82
CA ASN A 496 -11.54 7.87 -18.57
C ASN A 496 -11.85 7.05 -17.31
N GLN A 497 -12.19 5.77 -17.47
CA GLN A 497 -12.45 4.87 -16.36
C GLN A 497 -11.14 4.40 -15.74
N LEU A 498 -11.04 4.51 -14.41
CA LEU A 498 -9.95 3.90 -13.67
C LEU A 498 -10.14 2.37 -13.67
N PRO A 499 -9.06 1.57 -13.84
CA PRO A 499 -9.14 0.12 -13.72
C PRO A 499 -9.42 -0.25 -12.25
N LEU A 500 -10.64 -0.70 -11.97
CA LEU A 500 -11.10 -1.09 -10.65
C LEU A 500 -11.00 -2.61 -10.46
N LYS A 501 -10.66 -3.05 -9.24
CA LYS A 501 -10.75 -4.46 -8.81
C LYS A 501 -12.19 -4.79 -8.38
N GLU A 502 -12.50 -6.08 -8.20
CA GLU A 502 -13.79 -6.50 -7.63
C GLU A 502 -14.06 -5.79 -6.29
N ASN A 503 -15.28 -5.26 -6.11
CA ASN A 503 -15.76 -4.47 -4.96
C ASN A 503 -15.12 -3.09 -4.75
N GLN A 504 -14.40 -2.55 -5.76
CA GLN A 504 -13.93 -1.17 -5.72
C GLN A 504 -14.88 -0.23 -6.46
N THR A 505 -15.13 0.95 -5.87
CA THR A 505 -15.95 2.00 -6.48
C THR A 505 -15.24 3.34 -6.45
N THR A 506 -15.29 4.07 -7.57
CA THR A 506 -14.76 5.43 -7.67
C THR A 506 -15.86 6.46 -7.44
N ILE A 507 -15.62 7.42 -6.55
CA ILE A 507 -16.42 8.66 -6.41
C ILE A 507 -15.61 9.83 -6.92
N ALA A 508 -16.17 10.56 -7.88
CA ALA A 508 -15.62 11.81 -8.38
C ALA A 508 -16.37 12.98 -7.75
N ILE A 509 -15.63 13.93 -7.17
CA ILE A 509 -16.15 15.18 -6.61
C ILE A 509 -15.55 16.34 -7.41
N LEU A 510 -16.39 17.12 -8.07
CA LEU A 510 -16.02 18.29 -8.86
C LEU A 510 -16.48 19.57 -8.17
N PHE A 511 -15.53 20.41 -7.79
CA PHE A 511 -15.78 21.75 -7.27
C PHE A 511 -15.89 22.72 -8.44
N LYS A 512 -17.08 23.26 -8.70
CA LYS A 512 -17.32 24.12 -9.88
C LYS A 512 -17.14 25.58 -9.57
N GLU A 513 -18.08 26.14 -8.83
CA GLU A 513 -18.18 27.56 -8.56
C GLU A 513 -18.27 27.80 -7.07
N PHE A 514 -17.75 28.92 -6.61
CA PHE A 514 -17.85 29.29 -5.21
C PHE A 514 -18.05 30.78 -5.06
N GLN A 515 -18.70 31.16 -3.97
CA GLN A 515 -18.96 32.54 -3.59
C GLN A 515 -18.59 32.69 -2.13
N LEU A 516 -17.63 33.58 -1.83
CA LEU A 516 -17.23 33.89 -0.46
C LEU A 516 -17.65 35.32 -0.11
N ASP A 517 -18.07 35.50 1.12
CA ASP A 517 -18.35 36.80 1.69
C ASP A 517 -17.05 37.59 1.91
N ARG A 518 -17.19 38.92 1.93
CA ARG A 518 -16.07 39.86 2.11
C ARG A 518 -15.24 39.55 3.35
N THR A 519 -15.83 38.98 4.40
CA THR A 519 -15.12 38.62 5.64
C THR A 519 -13.99 37.61 5.44
N VAL A 520 -14.06 36.78 4.40
CA VAL A 520 -13.02 35.81 4.04
C VAL A 520 -12.02 36.41 3.05
N THR A 521 -12.46 37.33 2.19
CA THR A 521 -11.64 37.94 1.13
C THR A 521 -10.89 39.21 1.55
N VAL A 522 -11.15 39.79 2.73
CA VAL A 522 -10.40 40.98 3.22
C VAL A 522 -8.91 40.63 3.45
N GLY A 523 -8.02 41.47 2.92
CA GLY A 523 -6.58 41.44 3.21
C GLY A 523 -5.67 41.52 1.98
N LYS A 524 -4.42 41.06 2.14
CA LYS A 524 -3.46 40.88 1.04
C LYS A 524 -3.96 39.81 0.05
N PRO A 525 -3.46 39.80 -1.21
CA PRO A 525 -3.72 38.73 -2.17
C PRO A 525 -3.43 37.37 -1.55
N SER A 526 -4.37 36.44 -1.69
CA SER A 526 -4.29 35.10 -1.14
C SER A 526 -5.09 34.13 -1.98
N GLU A 527 -4.64 32.89 -1.97
CA GLU A 527 -5.28 31.79 -2.67
C GLU A 527 -6.08 30.94 -1.67
N VAL A 528 -7.15 30.34 -2.15
CA VAL A 528 -7.99 29.41 -1.40
C VAL A 528 -8.07 28.09 -2.14
N PHE A 529 -8.19 27.02 -1.37
CA PHE A 529 -8.39 25.68 -1.88
C PHE A 529 -9.19 24.87 -0.86
N PHE A 530 -9.89 23.85 -1.34
CA PHE A 530 -10.55 22.87 -0.50
C PHE A 530 -9.62 21.70 -0.22
N PHE A 531 -9.47 21.39 1.06
CA PHE A 531 -8.83 20.20 1.57
C PHE A 531 -9.92 19.20 1.98
N VAL A 532 -9.87 18.00 1.43
CA VAL A 532 -10.91 16.96 1.55
C VAL A 532 -10.30 15.70 2.11
N GLU A 533 -10.81 15.26 3.26
CA GLU A 533 -10.52 13.97 3.86
C GLU A 533 -11.71 13.04 3.62
N PHE A 534 -11.47 11.88 3.00
CA PHE A 534 -12.56 10.99 2.58
C PHE A 534 -12.21 9.51 2.83
N LEU A 535 -12.87 8.91 3.84
CA LEU A 535 -12.69 7.50 4.22
C LEU A 535 -11.19 7.13 4.37
N GLU A 536 -10.77 5.99 3.85
CA GLU A 536 -9.40 5.46 3.87
C GLU A 536 -8.51 6.05 2.76
N ASN A 537 -8.99 7.05 2.00
CA ASN A 537 -8.16 7.67 0.96
C ASN A 537 -7.24 8.72 1.59
N ASP A 538 -6.05 8.88 1.02
CA ASP A 538 -5.17 10.00 1.34
C ASP A 538 -5.91 11.34 1.13
N PRO A 539 -5.71 12.32 2.04
CA PRO A 539 -6.33 13.64 1.89
C PRO A 539 -5.97 14.28 0.56
N ARG A 540 -6.93 14.94 -0.08
CA ARG A 540 -6.74 15.59 -1.39
C ARG A 540 -7.10 17.05 -1.36
N GLU A 541 -6.43 17.81 -2.21
CA GLU A 541 -6.55 19.26 -2.29
C GLU A 541 -7.01 19.67 -3.68
N THR A 542 -7.90 20.65 -3.77
CA THR A 542 -8.23 21.28 -5.05
C THR A 542 -7.12 22.21 -5.51
N ASN A 543 -7.20 22.64 -6.78
CA ASN A 543 -6.33 23.72 -7.27
C ASN A 543 -6.46 24.97 -6.39
N HIS A 544 -5.34 25.66 -6.20
CA HIS A 544 -5.29 26.96 -5.55
C HIS A 544 -5.89 28.02 -6.48
N VAL A 545 -6.87 28.78 -5.98
CA VAL A 545 -7.57 29.81 -6.73
C VAL A 545 -7.57 31.11 -5.94
N PRO A 546 -7.41 32.29 -6.58
CA PRO A 546 -7.57 33.56 -5.89
C PRO A 546 -8.89 33.65 -5.13
N CYS A 547 -8.90 34.31 -3.97
CA CYS A 547 -10.11 34.49 -3.15
C CYS A 547 -11.30 35.14 -3.90
N ASP A 548 -11.01 35.95 -4.92
CA ASP A 548 -12.00 36.61 -5.78
C ASP A 548 -12.35 35.78 -7.04
N GLY A 549 -11.63 34.69 -7.29
CA GLY A 549 -11.96 33.73 -8.33
C GLY A 549 -13.31 33.10 -8.00
N LYS A 550 -14.24 33.05 -8.95
CA LYS A 550 -15.57 32.46 -8.71
C LYS A 550 -15.63 30.96 -9.01
N VAL A 551 -14.51 30.36 -9.41
CA VAL A 551 -14.47 29.08 -10.11
C VAL A 551 -13.27 28.25 -9.64
N PHE A 552 -13.53 27.02 -9.17
CA PHE A 552 -12.49 26.02 -8.87
C PHE A 552 -12.18 25.14 -10.08
N LYS A 553 -13.21 24.60 -10.75
CA LYS A 553 -13.10 23.57 -11.82
C LYS A 553 -12.07 22.47 -11.49
N SER A 554 -12.08 22.00 -10.24
CA SER A 554 -11.13 21.00 -9.76
C SER A 554 -11.86 19.71 -9.40
N ARG A 555 -11.42 18.60 -10.00
CA ARG A 555 -11.99 17.26 -9.84
C ARG A 555 -11.08 16.43 -8.95
N LEU A 556 -11.65 15.80 -7.93
CA LEU A 556 -11.00 14.86 -7.04
C LEU A 556 -11.66 13.48 -7.18
N ASP A 557 -10.87 12.45 -7.51
CA ASP A 557 -11.37 11.07 -7.67
C ASP A 557 -10.93 10.18 -6.52
N PHE A 558 -11.85 9.65 -5.72
CA PHE A 558 -11.56 8.77 -4.60
C PHE A 558 -11.92 7.33 -4.94
N VAL A 559 -11.00 6.39 -4.72
CA VAL A 559 -11.25 4.96 -4.94
C VAL A 559 -11.49 4.31 -3.58
N VAL A 560 -12.63 3.67 -3.42
CA VAL A 560 -13.04 3.03 -2.16
C VAL A 560 -13.07 1.52 -2.37
N ASN A 561 -12.43 0.78 -1.46
CA ASN A 561 -12.23 -0.66 -1.59
C ASN A 561 -13.43 -1.52 -1.14
N ASN A 562 -14.44 -0.91 -0.52
CA ASN A 562 -15.55 -1.62 0.06
C ASN A 562 -16.85 -0.82 -0.04
N ASP A 563 -17.75 -1.26 -0.92
CA ASP A 563 -19.05 -0.64 -1.16
C ASP A 563 -19.97 -0.64 0.06
N PHE A 564 -19.84 -1.62 0.96
CA PHE A 564 -20.64 -1.69 2.19
C PHE A 564 -20.27 -0.57 3.15
N ILE A 565 -18.96 -0.39 3.40
CA ILE A 565 -18.43 0.70 4.24
C ILE A 565 -18.80 2.05 3.62
N LEU A 566 -18.68 2.16 2.30
CA LEU A 566 -19.03 3.38 1.58
C LEU A 566 -20.51 3.74 1.76
N ARG A 567 -21.41 2.76 1.65
CA ARG A 567 -22.85 2.97 1.81
C ARG A 567 -23.20 3.35 3.25
N GLU A 568 -22.61 2.68 4.23
CA GLU A 568 -22.78 3.03 5.63
C GLU A 568 -22.29 4.46 5.91
N TYR A 569 -21.14 4.84 5.35
CA TYR A 569 -20.60 6.19 5.46
C TYR A 569 -21.51 7.24 4.83
N ILE A 570 -21.99 7.01 3.61
CA ILE A 570 -22.91 7.92 2.89
C ILE A 570 -24.22 8.13 3.65
N THR A 571 -24.72 7.10 4.34
CA THR A 571 -25.99 7.16 5.08
C THR A 571 -25.86 7.78 6.47
N LYS A 572 -24.71 7.63 7.13
CA LYS A 572 -24.48 8.07 8.51
C LYS A 572 -23.68 9.36 8.66
N THR A 573 -22.95 9.78 7.63
CA THR A 573 -22.01 10.91 7.72
C THR A 573 -22.02 11.82 6.50
N ALA A 574 -21.50 13.03 6.66
CA ALA A 574 -21.21 13.96 5.57
C ALA A 574 -19.69 14.11 5.41
N VAL A 575 -19.22 14.36 4.20
CA VAL A 575 -17.80 14.57 3.91
C VAL A 575 -17.37 15.95 4.43
N PRO A 576 -16.39 16.02 5.35
CA PRO A 576 -15.88 17.28 5.82
C PRO A 576 -15.01 17.95 4.74
N LEU A 577 -15.33 19.20 4.42
CA LEU A 577 -14.59 20.03 3.49
C LEU A 577 -13.95 21.20 4.26
N GLN A 578 -12.62 21.30 4.25
CA GLN A 578 -11.92 22.41 4.86
C GLN A 578 -11.50 23.42 3.79
N LEU A 579 -12.02 24.65 3.88
CA LEU A 579 -11.53 25.75 3.06
C LEU A 579 -10.27 26.32 3.71
N ARG A 580 -9.12 26.10 3.07
CA ARG A 580 -7.83 26.65 3.52
C ARG A 580 -7.45 27.86 2.68
N ARG A 581 -6.74 28.78 3.32
CA ARG A 581 -6.21 30.00 2.72
C ARG A 581 -4.69 29.94 2.78
N ASP A 582 -4.06 30.05 1.62
CA ASP A 582 -2.62 30.19 1.48
C ASP A 582 -2.26 31.68 1.29
N ARG A 583 -1.33 32.14 2.12
CA ARG A 583 -0.78 33.48 2.05
C ARG A 583 0.73 33.41 2.18
N GLU A 584 1.42 33.67 1.07
CA GLU A 584 2.89 33.69 1.02
C GLU A 584 3.53 32.39 1.58
N GLY A 585 2.85 31.23 1.43
CA GLY A 585 3.30 29.92 1.91
C GLY A 585 2.84 29.56 3.34
N GLN A 586 2.08 30.43 4.01
CA GLN A 586 1.42 30.10 5.28
C GLN A 586 -0.03 29.66 5.02
N ILE A 587 -0.27 28.37 5.25
CA ILE A 587 -1.59 27.76 5.11
C ILE A 587 -2.35 27.87 6.43
N THR A 588 -3.54 28.45 6.38
CA THR A 588 -4.44 28.59 7.55
C THR A 588 -5.84 28.12 7.20
N GLU A 589 -6.53 27.54 8.17
CA GLU A 589 -7.94 27.17 8.01
C GLU A 589 -8.82 28.42 8.01
N ALA A 590 -9.56 28.67 6.94
CA ALA A 590 -10.38 29.87 6.78
C ALA A 590 -11.86 29.59 7.08
N ALA A 591 -12.37 28.44 6.64
CA ALA A 591 -13.75 28.02 6.84
C ALA A 591 -13.92 26.50 6.66
N ARG A 592 -15.09 25.99 7.00
CA ARG A 592 -15.50 24.59 6.84
C ARG A 592 -16.80 24.49 6.07
N SER A 593 -17.00 23.39 5.38
CA SER A 593 -18.24 23.04 4.69
C SER A 593 -18.44 21.53 4.83
N GLU A 594 -19.67 21.06 4.63
CA GLU A 594 -19.99 19.63 4.68
C GLU A 594 -20.67 19.24 3.37
N LEU A 595 -20.22 18.15 2.76
CA LEU A 595 -20.84 17.60 1.55
C LEU A 595 -21.60 16.34 1.93
N ASN A 596 -22.94 16.44 1.86
CA ASN A 596 -23.81 15.29 2.08
C ASN A 596 -23.91 14.47 0.79
N LEU A 597 -23.50 13.20 0.86
CA LEU A 597 -23.46 12.27 -0.26
C LEU A 597 -24.72 11.40 -0.38
N LEU A 598 -25.70 11.56 0.52
CA LEU A 598 -26.93 10.76 0.55
C LEU A 598 -27.64 10.62 -0.81
N PRO A 599 -27.65 11.63 -1.71
CA PRO A 599 -28.24 11.48 -3.04
C PRO A 599 -27.63 10.34 -3.89
N LEU A 600 -26.38 9.91 -3.63
CA LEU A 600 -25.76 8.76 -4.33
C LEU A 600 -26.43 7.42 -4.01
N THR A 601 -27.29 7.36 -2.98
CA THR A 601 -28.09 6.16 -2.69
C THR A 601 -29.26 5.96 -3.66
N VAL A 602 -29.65 7.02 -4.39
CA VAL A 602 -30.81 7.02 -5.30
C VAL A 602 -30.46 7.38 -6.74
N CYS A 603 -29.31 8.00 -6.99
CA CYS A 603 -28.85 8.34 -8.33
C CYS A 603 -27.32 8.14 -8.49
N ASN A 604 -26.83 8.03 -9.73
CA ASN A 604 -25.40 7.82 -9.99
C ASN A 604 -24.57 9.12 -9.96
N GLY A 605 -25.23 10.27 -9.83
CA GLY A 605 -24.55 11.54 -9.70
C GLY A 605 -25.55 12.67 -9.50
N PHE A 606 -25.09 13.74 -8.86
CA PHE A 606 -25.91 14.89 -8.51
C PHE A 606 -25.08 16.17 -8.48
N SER A 607 -25.78 17.31 -8.56
CA SER A 607 -25.21 18.60 -8.20
C SER A 607 -25.90 19.14 -6.95
N ALA A 608 -25.10 19.72 -6.05
CA ALA A 608 -25.59 20.36 -4.84
C ALA A 608 -24.83 21.66 -4.56
N ILE A 609 -25.44 22.52 -3.77
CA ILE A 609 -24.82 23.72 -3.24
C ILE A 609 -24.59 23.51 -1.75
N SER A 610 -23.33 23.51 -1.32
CA SER A 610 -23.00 23.43 0.11
C SER A 610 -22.64 24.80 0.67
N LYS A 611 -23.12 25.08 1.88
CA LYS A 611 -22.83 26.32 2.61
C LYS A 611 -21.44 26.21 3.25
N ILE A 612 -20.73 27.33 3.26
CA ILE A 612 -19.41 27.47 3.87
C ILE A 612 -19.56 28.28 5.16
N TRP A 613 -19.02 27.77 6.25
CA TRP A 613 -19.14 28.29 7.59
C TRP A 613 -17.76 28.67 8.13
N ASN A 614 -17.60 29.86 8.70
CA ASN A 614 -16.34 30.20 9.35
C ASN A 614 -16.16 29.45 10.68
N THR A 615 -14.98 29.59 11.29
CA THR A 615 -14.64 29.01 12.60
C THR A 615 -15.53 29.47 13.76
N ARG A 616 -16.39 30.48 13.54
CA ARG A 616 -17.37 31.00 14.51
C ARG A 616 -18.80 30.51 14.24
N GLY A 617 -19.00 29.59 13.30
CA GLY A 617 -20.31 29.05 12.94
C GLY A 617 -21.20 29.97 12.11
N LYS A 618 -20.66 31.05 11.53
CA LYS A 618 -21.41 31.95 10.65
C LYS A 618 -21.22 31.54 9.20
N ALA A 619 -22.32 31.51 8.42
CA ALA A 619 -22.25 31.30 6.98
C ALA A 619 -21.47 32.46 6.33
N VAL A 620 -20.44 32.11 5.55
CA VAL A 620 -19.52 33.04 4.89
C VAL A 620 -19.38 32.76 3.39
N GLY A 621 -20.23 31.90 2.84
CA GLY A 621 -20.20 31.58 1.42
C GLY A 621 -20.96 30.31 1.05
N GLN A 622 -20.85 29.94 -0.21
CA GLN A 622 -21.40 28.71 -0.76
C GLN A 622 -20.52 28.18 -1.89
N VAL A 623 -20.54 26.86 -2.09
CA VAL A 623 -19.82 26.17 -3.16
C VAL A 623 -20.77 25.24 -3.90
N LYS A 624 -20.74 25.31 -5.24
CA LYS A 624 -21.45 24.39 -6.13
C LYS A 624 -20.56 23.21 -6.44
N ILE A 625 -21.03 22.03 -6.08
CA ILE A 625 -20.33 20.76 -6.21
C ILE A 625 -21.15 19.84 -7.13
N GLU A 626 -20.47 19.10 -7.98
CA GLU A 626 -21.03 17.95 -8.70
C GLU A 626 -20.34 16.70 -8.17
N VAL A 627 -21.10 15.62 -7.97
CA VAL A 627 -20.57 14.35 -7.50
C VAL A 627 -21.12 13.24 -8.37
N SER A 628 -20.29 12.29 -8.75
CA SER A 628 -20.68 11.13 -9.55
C SER A 628 -19.99 9.88 -9.07
N ILE A 629 -20.65 8.73 -9.20
CA ILE A 629 -20.12 7.41 -8.86
C ILE A 629 -20.00 6.57 -10.13
N GLN A 630 -18.84 5.92 -10.33
CA GLN A 630 -18.54 5.20 -11.57
C GLN A 630 -19.43 3.96 -11.76
N HIS A 631 -19.74 3.26 -10.67
CA HIS A 631 -20.66 2.13 -10.64
C HIS A 631 -21.72 2.37 -9.57
N PRO A 632 -23.01 2.04 -9.81
CA PRO A 632 -24.04 2.15 -8.78
C PRO A 632 -23.67 1.29 -7.57
N LEU A 633 -23.93 1.80 -6.35
CA LEU A 633 -23.77 1.00 -5.15
C LEU A 633 -24.67 -0.24 -5.24
N ALA A 634 -24.11 -1.42 -5.01
CA ALA A 634 -24.87 -2.67 -5.02
C ALA A 634 -26.10 -2.58 -4.09
N PRO A 635 -27.26 -3.14 -4.49
CA PRO A 635 -28.45 -3.17 -3.64
C PRO A 635 -28.15 -3.88 -2.32
N PRO A 636 -28.84 -3.53 -1.23
CA PRO A 636 -28.58 -4.17 0.06
C PRO A 636 -28.87 -5.66 -0.11
N LYS A 637 -27.92 -6.53 0.26
CA LYS A 637 -28.25 -7.95 0.41
C LYS A 637 -29.29 -8.02 1.53
N ASN A 638 -30.49 -8.48 1.21
CA ASN A 638 -31.51 -8.72 2.22
C ASN A 638 -30.92 -9.73 3.22
N GLU A 639 -30.86 -9.38 4.49
CA GLU A 639 -30.38 -10.25 5.57
C GLU A 639 -31.34 -11.43 5.87
N ASP A 640 -32.35 -11.66 5.04
CA ASP A 640 -33.30 -12.79 5.16
C ASP A 640 -32.93 -14.02 4.29
N GLU A 641 -31.76 -14.02 3.63
CA GLU A 641 -31.21 -15.22 2.97
C GLU A 641 -29.75 -15.47 3.41
N ALA A 642 -29.54 -15.82 4.68
CA ALA A 642 -28.36 -16.56 5.15
C ALA A 642 -28.64 -17.32 6.45
#